data_AF-A0A2G8LD19-F1
#
_entry.id   AF-A0A2G8LD19-F1
#
_cell.length_a   1.000
_cell.length_b   1.000
_cell.length_c   1.000
_cell.angle_alpha   90.00
_cell.angle_beta   90.00
_cell.angle_gamma   90.00
#
_symmetry.space_group_name_H-M   'P 1'
#
loop_
_entity.id
_entity.type
_entity.pdbx_description
1 polymer ?
#
loop_
_entity_poly.entity_id
_entity_poly.type
_entity_poly.pdbx_seq_one_letter_code
_entity_poly.pdbx_strand_id
1 'polypeptide(L)'
;MSRHFIFEQRQPEQPNVLLIGQSGSGKTTVCYRLLHDWLTRNEDSSISDFDLVVYTSLSHVSITDSLVDSIRHNLLSADTDLTDGDIDGIIKSHVDSLLLIFDSLDDINLTDLDLTDHSTTLTIGKLLTSDQLPLVTKLITSSSSAVDDLFHGLDVHIAGLDNAQMRDYVARYFLNEPMIGANILHHITKSVVTSDFCRLPLLLRMVCDIAKRPNSINIAEVMHMHVFYSFVIQNEFGKYCEEHGADSAYFVQFSRLLGHLALEMLLKNQSVDFQEKRILTADERAMIGLGLKAGFVKQVEVVSRGLDGSVNRVTFIRFKYMVIQQFFAAARLAEIADECPERFETILDNITKVPSLHYLMLFLCGNSAPCCRAILKRVHKQEEFRLLMSEYLYEYQEADDECSQILSVLRWLNTNICFRGDQSQYQQRATFSLVQRMKNAKINISSVHLNDVTSSLCLELMKVGAPILSLTISDVALTLFRDLPACPSLRKLQISEVDVNDEDLLQVFKWVAKQPKLICLVQLSEIANLTKCKVFKEEDGDSLSIYSQLNSETYQWHFTSALDFCKYQFENGLMHEMELRRRTKQPNLISEKYLDANCIPHTNCDDSFVVPEIVLEDLDGEYEEEAQETGNETQWTEDHESLLAAQQSLHAGKVRPSFHFVTCG
;
A
#
# COMPACT_ATOMS: atom_id res chain seq x y z
N MET A 1 -5.48 -12.09 -2.68
CA MET A 1 -5.61 -13.41 -2.01
C MET A 1 -6.67 -13.31 -0.92
N SER A 2 -7.56 -14.31 -0.78
CA SER A 2 -8.52 -14.34 0.34
C SER A 2 -7.81 -14.77 1.62
N ARG A 3 -8.23 -14.23 2.78
CA ARG A 3 -7.69 -14.63 4.08
C ARG A 3 -7.88 -16.13 4.38
N HIS A 4 -8.91 -16.73 3.77
CA HIS A 4 -9.27 -18.13 3.93
C HIS A 4 -8.19 -19.10 3.42
N PHE A 5 -7.26 -18.67 2.56
CA PHE A 5 -6.23 -19.52 1.98
C PHE A 5 -4.81 -19.15 2.44
N ILE A 6 -4.68 -18.28 3.46
CA ILE A 6 -3.37 -17.76 3.89
C ILE A 6 -2.41 -18.89 4.27
N PHE A 7 -2.90 -19.90 5.00
CA PHE A 7 -2.04 -20.98 5.50
C PHE A 7 -1.81 -22.13 4.50
N GLU A 8 -2.49 -22.12 3.35
CA GLU A 8 -2.27 -23.11 2.27
C GLU A 8 -1.09 -22.74 1.37
N GLN A 9 -0.76 -21.44 1.31
CA GLN A 9 0.27 -20.91 0.42
C GLN A 9 1.68 -21.01 1.00
N ARG A 10 1.80 -21.40 2.28
CA ARG A 10 3.08 -21.54 2.97
C ARG A 10 3.78 -22.83 2.59
N GLN A 11 5.11 -22.81 2.64
CA GLN A 11 5.89 -24.04 2.48
C GLN A 11 5.94 -24.79 3.81
N PRO A 12 5.84 -26.14 3.82
CA PRO A 12 5.89 -26.91 5.07
C PRO A 12 7.17 -26.68 5.88
N GLU A 13 8.30 -26.44 5.21
CA GLU A 13 9.60 -26.16 5.85
C GLU A 13 9.75 -24.71 6.34
N GLN A 14 8.83 -23.82 5.95
CA GLN A 14 8.78 -22.41 6.37
C GLN A 14 7.35 -22.05 6.78
N PRO A 15 6.90 -22.52 7.95
CA PRO A 15 5.51 -22.46 8.33
C PRO A 15 5.03 -21.05 8.70
N ASN A 16 5.96 -20.10 8.90
CA ASN A 16 5.64 -18.75 9.37
C ASN A 16 4.92 -17.93 8.29
N VAL A 17 4.05 -17.04 8.73
CA VAL A 17 3.35 -16.06 7.90
C VAL A 17 3.61 -14.68 8.48
N LEU A 18 4.15 -13.78 7.67
CA LEU A 18 4.36 -12.39 8.03
C LEU A 18 3.30 -11.53 7.33
N LEU A 19 2.41 -10.95 8.13
CA LEU A 19 1.33 -10.07 7.65
C LEU A 19 1.80 -8.61 7.71
N ILE A 20 2.17 -8.07 6.56
CA ILE A 20 2.80 -6.76 6.41
C ILE A 20 1.78 -5.74 5.93
N GLY A 21 1.83 -4.52 6.44
CA GLY A 21 1.06 -3.41 5.86
C GLY A 21 1.13 -2.14 6.68
N GLN A 22 0.78 -1.01 6.08
CA GLN A 22 0.86 0.31 6.74
C GLN A 22 0.07 0.36 8.06
N SER A 23 0.43 1.28 8.95
CA SER A 23 -0.38 1.57 10.13
C SER A 23 -1.81 1.92 9.73
N GLY A 24 -2.82 1.31 10.37
CA GLY A 24 -4.22 1.50 10.04
C GLY A 24 -4.75 0.68 8.85
N SER A 25 -3.95 -0.19 8.23
CA SER A 25 -4.38 -1.06 7.10
C SER A 25 -5.34 -2.19 7.50
N GLY A 26 -5.45 -2.50 8.80
CA GLY A 26 -6.37 -3.53 9.32
C GLY A 26 -5.73 -4.87 9.69
N LYS A 27 -4.40 -4.95 9.84
CA LYS A 27 -3.68 -6.18 10.26
C LYS A 27 -4.31 -6.88 11.49
N THR A 28 -4.45 -6.15 12.60
CA THR A 28 -5.13 -6.65 13.81
C THR A 28 -6.57 -7.11 13.54
N THR A 29 -7.30 -6.41 12.66
CA THR A 29 -8.66 -6.79 12.25
C THR A 29 -8.66 -8.11 11.47
N VAL A 30 -7.66 -8.36 10.63
CA VAL A 30 -7.48 -9.65 9.95
C VAL A 30 -7.22 -10.75 10.97
N CYS A 31 -6.36 -10.54 11.97
CA CYS A 31 -6.15 -11.50 13.07
C CYS A 31 -7.46 -11.84 13.80
N TYR A 32 -8.25 -10.83 14.17
CA TYR A 32 -9.56 -11.08 14.80
C TYR A 32 -10.53 -11.80 13.88
N ARG A 33 -10.49 -11.51 12.58
CA ARG A 33 -11.35 -12.21 11.64
C ARG A 33 -10.95 -13.67 11.46
N LEU A 34 -9.65 -13.96 11.43
CA LEU A 34 -9.13 -15.33 11.45
C LEU A 34 -9.56 -16.07 12.73
N LEU A 35 -9.40 -15.46 13.90
CA LEU A 35 -9.88 -16.03 15.17
C LEU A 35 -11.38 -16.30 15.17
N HIS A 36 -12.18 -15.39 14.62
CA HIS A 36 -13.62 -15.60 14.45
C HIS A 36 -13.89 -16.81 13.55
N ASP A 37 -13.21 -16.91 12.41
CA ASP A 37 -13.36 -18.02 11.47
C ASP A 37 -12.99 -19.36 12.15
N TRP A 38 -11.92 -19.40 12.95
CA TRP A 38 -11.54 -20.55 13.79
C TRP A 38 -12.60 -20.92 14.83
N LEU A 39 -13.09 -19.94 15.60
CA LEU A 39 -14.13 -20.15 16.64
C LEU A 39 -15.45 -20.67 16.04
N THR A 40 -15.80 -20.20 14.85
CA THR A 40 -17.01 -20.64 14.13
C THR A 40 -16.82 -21.92 13.32
N ARG A 41 -15.60 -22.49 13.30
CA ARG A 41 -15.23 -23.65 12.48
C ARG A 41 -15.62 -23.46 11.01
N ASN A 42 -15.27 -22.32 10.45
CA ASN A 42 -15.48 -22.06 9.03
C ASN A 42 -14.62 -23.01 8.19
N GLU A 43 -15.24 -24.03 7.59
CA GLU A 43 -14.58 -25.08 6.81
C GLU A 43 -13.89 -24.54 5.56
N ASP A 44 -14.32 -23.37 5.05
CA ASP A 44 -13.71 -22.74 3.88
C ASP A 44 -12.39 -22.03 4.23
N SER A 45 -12.02 -21.94 5.51
CA SER A 45 -10.87 -21.16 5.97
C SER A 45 -9.77 -22.08 6.53
N SER A 46 -8.58 -22.02 5.94
CA SER A 46 -7.38 -22.80 6.29
C SER A 46 -6.86 -22.62 7.73
N ILE A 47 -7.53 -21.83 8.57
CA ILE A 47 -7.28 -21.76 10.01
C ILE A 47 -7.98 -22.91 10.76
N SER A 48 -8.96 -23.57 10.15
CA SER A 48 -9.64 -24.75 10.71
C SER A 48 -8.71 -25.94 10.91
N ASP A 49 -7.56 -25.96 10.22
CA ASP A 49 -6.55 -27.01 10.32
C ASP A 49 -5.78 -26.98 11.65
N PHE A 50 -5.90 -25.90 12.42
CA PHE A 50 -5.27 -25.77 13.72
C PHE A 50 -6.23 -26.16 14.85
N ASP A 51 -5.84 -27.15 15.64
CA ASP A 51 -6.60 -27.56 16.83
C ASP A 51 -6.51 -26.51 17.94
N LEU A 52 -5.40 -25.77 17.99
CA LEU A 52 -5.13 -24.77 19.01
C LEU A 52 -4.59 -23.48 18.39
N VAL A 53 -5.23 -22.36 18.71
CA VAL A 53 -4.80 -21.02 18.31
C VAL A 53 -4.57 -20.16 19.55
N VAL A 54 -3.39 -19.56 19.66
CA VAL A 54 -3.05 -18.63 20.75
C VAL A 54 -2.79 -17.25 20.17
N TYR A 55 -3.60 -16.27 20.57
CA TYR A 55 -3.42 -14.87 20.20
C TYR A 55 -2.66 -14.11 21.29
N THR A 56 -1.54 -13.48 20.92
CA THR A 56 -0.75 -12.61 21.79
C THR A 56 -0.61 -11.25 21.12
N SER A 57 -1.19 -10.22 21.73
CA SER A 57 -0.87 -8.84 21.36
C SER A 57 0.45 -8.45 22.02
N LEU A 58 1.46 -8.23 21.20
CA LEU A 58 2.83 -7.90 21.61
C LEU A 58 2.90 -6.55 22.31
N SER A 59 1.93 -5.67 22.08
CA SER A 59 1.76 -4.47 22.86
C SER A 59 1.64 -4.78 24.36
N HIS A 60 1.02 -5.90 24.76
CA HIS A 60 0.63 -6.16 26.16
C HIS A 60 1.59 -7.07 26.93
N VAL A 61 2.71 -7.46 26.34
CA VAL A 61 3.64 -8.44 26.91
C VAL A 61 5.09 -7.94 26.81
N SER A 62 5.94 -8.42 27.70
CA SER A 62 7.39 -8.32 27.56
C SER A 62 7.93 -9.50 26.76
N ILE A 63 9.01 -9.28 26.00
CA ILE A 63 9.76 -10.36 25.33
C ILE A 63 10.30 -11.41 26.29
N THR A 64 10.51 -11.04 27.55
CA THR A 64 10.97 -11.95 28.61
C THR A 64 9.84 -12.79 29.22
N ASP A 65 8.58 -12.45 28.94
CA ASP A 65 7.44 -13.17 29.50
C ASP A 65 7.38 -14.59 28.92
N SER A 66 7.01 -15.56 29.75
CA SER A 66 6.76 -16.92 29.27
C SER A 66 5.42 -16.96 28.53
N LEU A 67 5.30 -17.83 27.51
CA LEU A 67 4.04 -18.03 26.79
C LEU A 67 2.92 -18.49 27.74
N VAL A 68 3.26 -19.35 28.70
CA VAL A 68 2.31 -19.89 29.70
C VAL A 68 1.77 -18.77 30.59
N ASP A 69 2.64 -17.90 31.11
CA ASP A 69 2.23 -16.76 31.93
C ASP A 69 1.35 -15.81 31.11
N SER A 70 1.73 -15.53 29.85
CA SER A 70 0.94 -14.69 28.96
C SER A 70 -0.48 -15.25 28.75
N ILE A 71 -0.61 -16.55 28.47
CA ILE A 71 -1.92 -17.20 28.31
C ILE A 71 -2.73 -17.09 29.59
N ARG A 72 -2.14 -17.46 30.73
CA ARG A 72 -2.82 -17.44 32.03
C ARG A 72 -3.34 -16.06 32.40
N HIS A 73 -2.55 -15.02 32.18
CA HIS A 73 -2.85 -13.69 32.69
C HIS A 73 -3.58 -12.80 31.69
N ASN A 74 -3.40 -13.02 30.39
CA ASN A 74 -3.99 -12.19 29.34
C ASN A 74 -5.20 -12.83 28.64
N LEU A 75 -5.31 -14.17 28.63
CA LEU A 75 -6.36 -14.88 27.90
C LEU A 75 -7.34 -15.62 28.82
N LEU A 76 -6.85 -16.21 29.92
CA LEU A 76 -7.68 -16.97 30.84
C LEU A 76 -8.31 -16.09 31.92
N SER A 77 -9.46 -16.53 32.43
CA SER A 77 -10.11 -15.87 33.56
C SER A 77 -9.36 -16.18 34.86
N ALA A 78 -9.41 -15.26 35.82
CA ALA A 78 -8.68 -15.40 37.08
C ALA A 78 -9.18 -16.57 37.96
N ASP A 79 -10.37 -17.09 37.67
CA ASP A 79 -11.05 -18.21 38.31
C ASP A 79 -10.85 -19.56 37.59
N THR A 80 -9.94 -19.62 36.60
CA THR A 80 -9.61 -20.88 35.92
C THR A 80 -8.92 -21.90 36.85
N ASP A 81 -9.30 -23.17 36.75
CA ASP A 81 -8.65 -24.28 37.45
C ASP A 81 -7.35 -24.77 36.77
N LEU A 82 -7.02 -24.23 35.59
CA LEU A 82 -5.84 -24.65 34.83
C LEU A 82 -4.53 -24.21 35.50
N THR A 83 -3.67 -25.17 35.82
CA THR A 83 -2.32 -24.93 36.34
C THR A 83 -1.34 -24.52 35.23
N ASP A 84 -0.17 -23.96 35.56
CA ASP A 84 0.87 -23.63 34.55
C ASP A 84 1.31 -24.91 33.82
N GLY A 85 1.37 -26.03 34.55
CA GLY A 85 1.68 -27.34 33.99
C GLY A 85 0.60 -27.86 33.04
N ASP A 86 -0.68 -27.57 33.31
CA ASP A 86 -1.77 -27.94 32.41
C ASP A 86 -1.69 -27.15 31.11
N ILE A 87 -1.44 -25.84 31.20
CA ILE A 87 -1.28 -24.96 30.02
C ILE A 87 -0.08 -25.43 29.17
N ASP A 88 1.07 -25.66 29.80
CA ASP A 88 2.26 -26.17 29.13
C ASP A 88 2.03 -27.56 28.50
N GLY A 89 1.31 -28.45 29.19
CA GLY A 89 0.92 -29.76 28.67
C GLY A 89 -0.02 -29.68 27.46
N ILE A 90 -0.98 -28.75 27.46
CA ILE A 90 -1.89 -28.51 26.33
C ILE A 90 -1.10 -28.01 25.11
N ILE A 91 -0.19 -27.04 25.29
CA ILE A 91 0.66 -26.53 24.20
C ILE A 91 1.50 -27.66 23.62
N LYS A 92 2.19 -28.43 24.46
CA LYS A 92 3.08 -29.52 24.05
C LYS A 92 2.36 -30.68 23.35
N SER A 93 1.08 -30.90 23.65
CA SER A 93 0.28 -31.96 23.01
C SER A 93 -0.28 -31.57 21.65
N HIS A 94 -0.25 -30.29 21.27
CA HIS A 94 -0.81 -29.78 20.01
C HIS A 94 0.23 -29.08 19.13
N VAL A 95 1.53 -29.32 19.34
CA VAL A 95 2.62 -28.61 18.64
C VAL A 95 2.47 -28.63 17.11
N ASP A 96 2.05 -29.76 16.53
CA ASP A 96 1.93 -29.94 15.08
C ASP A 96 0.72 -29.19 14.47
N SER A 97 -0.28 -28.86 15.29
CA SER A 97 -1.52 -28.17 14.89
C SER A 97 -1.73 -26.88 15.69
N LEU A 98 -0.64 -26.30 16.21
CA LEU A 98 -0.63 -25.05 16.96
C LEU A 98 -0.33 -23.86 16.04
N LEU A 99 -1.19 -22.85 16.12
CA LEU A 99 -0.96 -21.52 15.56
C LEU A 99 -0.73 -20.49 16.67
N LEU A 100 0.42 -19.82 16.61
CA LEU A 100 0.73 -18.66 17.44
C LEU A 100 0.54 -17.38 16.63
N ILE A 101 -0.39 -16.52 17.05
CA ILE A 101 -0.58 -15.19 16.46
C ILE A 101 0.12 -14.16 17.34
N PHE A 102 1.12 -13.48 16.78
CA PHE A 102 1.86 -12.39 17.41
C PHE A 102 1.51 -11.07 16.72
N ASP A 103 0.64 -10.29 17.35
CA ASP A 103 0.12 -9.05 16.78
C ASP A 103 0.87 -7.81 17.28
N SER A 104 1.27 -6.92 16.36
CA SER A 104 1.95 -5.64 16.56
C SER A 104 3.43 -5.76 16.93
N LEU A 105 4.23 -6.42 16.08
CA LEU A 105 5.68 -6.55 16.27
C LEU A 105 6.40 -5.20 16.36
N ASP A 106 5.84 -4.18 15.72
CA ASP A 106 6.37 -2.81 15.74
C ASP A 106 6.46 -2.20 17.15
N ASP A 107 5.73 -2.76 18.13
CA ASP A 107 5.76 -2.32 19.53
C ASP A 107 6.91 -2.94 20.34
N ILE A 108 7.64 -3.90 19.78
CA ILE A 108 8.77 -4.58 20.43
C ILE A 108 10.10 -4.00 19.98
N ASN A 109 11.01 -3.83 20.95
CA ASN A 109 12.40 -3.55 20.64
C ASN A 109 13.14 -4.83 20.23
N LEU A 110 13.35 -5.00 18.93
CA LEU A 110 14.06 -6.17 18.41
C LEU A 110 15.54 -6.21 18.87
N THR A 111 16.13 -5.09 19.29
CA THR A 111 17.49 -5.07 19.85
C THR A 111 17.57 -5.69 21.24
N ASP A 112 16.44 -5.80 21.94
CA ASP A 112 16.37 -6.38 23.29
C ASP A 112 16.15 -7.89 23.25
N LEU A 113 15.98 -8.47 22.05
CA LEU A 113 15.92 -9.91 21.83
C LEU A 113 17.31 -10.50 22.07
N ASP A 114 17.62 -10.78 23.33
CA ASP A 114 18.87 -11.41 23.73
C ASP A 114 18.88 -12.88 23.28
N LEU A 115 19.51 -13.14 22.13
CA LEU A 115 19.66 -14.46 21.53
C LEU A 115 20.57 -15.40 22.34
N THR A 116 21.16 -14.93 23.45
CA THR A 116 22.15 -15.69 24.23
C THR A 116 21.58 -16.39 25.47
N ASP A 117 20.28 -16.25 25.76
CA ASP A 117 19.66 -16.89 26.93
C ASP A 117 19.45 -18.41 26.73
N HIS A 118 20.23 -19.21 27.48
CA HIS A 118 20.19 -20.67 27.52
C HIS A 118 19.07 -21.27 28.40
N SER A 119 18.16 -20.45 28.97
CA SER A 119 17.01 -20.94 29.73
C SER A 119 16.10 -21.84 28.89
N THR A 120 15.56 -22.90 29.49
CA THR A 120 14.59 -23.82 28.86
C THR A 120 13.16 -23.26 28.80
N THR A 121 12.93 -22.04 29.30
CA THR A 121 11.61 -21.40 29.31
C THR A 121 11.28 -20.85 27.93
N LEU A 122 10.11 -21.22 27.40
CA LEU A 122 9.56 -20.69 26.14
C LEU A 122 9.05 -19.25 26.35
N THR A 123 9.95 -18.29 26.24
CA THR A 123 9.62 -16.86 26.29
C THR A 123 9.11 -16.35 24.95
N ILE A 124 8.33 -15.26 24.95
CA ILE A 124 7.84 -14.62 23.72
C ILE A 124 9.00 -14.24 22.80
N GLY A 125 10.08 -13.67 23.33
CA GLY A 125 11.27 -13.31 22.55
C GLY A 125 11.90 -14.51 21.85
N LYS A 126 12.03 -15.65 22.54
CA LYS A 126 12.52 -16.89 21.92
C LYS A 126 11.54 -17.46 20.91
N LEU A 127 10.24 -17.36 21.13
CA LEU A 127 9.26 -17.81 20.14
C LEU A 127 9.30 -16.97 18.87
N LEU A 128 9.66 -15.70 18.96
CA LEU A 128 9.87 -14.85 17.79
C LEU A 128 11.19 -15.24 17.08
N THR A 129 12.29 -15.47 17.80
CA THR A 129 13.63 -15.61 17.19
C THR A 129 14.19 -17.02 17.02
N SER A 130 13.63 -18.03 17.69
CA SER A 130 14.27 -19.32 17.90
C SER A 130 13.64 -20.48 17.12
N ASP A 131 14.50 -21.41 16.71
CA ASP A 131 14.18 -22.73 16.16
C ASP A 131 13.70 -23.75 17.21
N GLN A 132 13.48 -23.35 18.47
CA GLN A 132 13.05 -24.26 19.54
C GLN A 132 11.67 -24.90 19.29
N LEU A 133 10.89 -24.32 18.37
CA LEU A 133 9.63 -24.87 17.86
C LEU A 133 9.55 -24.61 16.33
N PRO A 134 10.36 -25.31 15.51
CA PRO A 134 10.49 -25.00 14.10
C PRO A 134 9.25 -25.45 13.29
N LEU A 135 8.46 -26.36 13.86
CA LEU A 135 7.23 -26.89 13.26
C LEU A 135 5.98 -26.07 13.64
N VAL A 136 6.07 -25.20 14.65
CA VAL A 136 4.92 -24.39 15.08
C VAL A 136 4.69 -23.27 14.10
N THR A 137 3.43 -23.10 13.70
CA THR A 137 3.02 -22.05 12.78
C THR A 137 2.92 -20.74 13.53
N LYS A 138 3.58 -19.69 13.02
CA LYS A 138 3.52 -18.34 13.59
C LYS A 138 2.89 -17.40 12.55
N LEU A 139 1.90 -16.61 12.95
CA LEU A 139 1.42 -15.47 12.19
C LEU A 139 1.85 -14.20 12.91
N ILE A 140 2.66 -13.38 12.26
CA ILE A 140 3.25 -12.18 12.85
C ILE A 140 2.75 -10.96 12.09
N THR A 141 2.35 -9.89 12.78
CA THR A 141 1.95 -8.64 12.10
C THR A 141 2.99 -7.55 12.28
N SER A 142 3.35 -6.85 11.19
CA SER A 142 4.28 -5.71 11.22
C SER A 142 3.94 -4.65 10.18
N SER A 143 4.39 -3.43 10.42
CA SER A 143 4.33 -2.30 9.49
C SER A 143 5.50 -2.22 8.52
N SER A 144 6.60 -2.90 8.82
CA SER A 144 7.83 -2.86 8.05
C SER A 144 8.09 -4.22 7.40
N SER A 145 8.60 -4.20 6.17
CA SER A 145 9.18 -5.39 5.54
C SER A 145 10.65 -5.60 5.93
N ALA A 146 11.24 -4.70 6.71
CA ALA A 146 12.61 -4.87 7.20
C ALA A 146 12.76 -6.01 8.23
N VAL A 147 11.64 -6.60 8.66
CA VAL A 147 11.60 -7.80 9.50
C VAL A 147 11.55 -9.09 8.68
N ASP A 148 11.42 -9.03 7.35
CA ASP A 148 11.40 -10.22 6.48
C ASP A 148 12.71 -11.04 6.64
N ASP A 149 13.84 -10.34 6.80
CA ASP A 149 15.14 -10.98 7.06
C ASP A 149 15.21 -11.72 8.40
N LEU A 150 14.33 -11.38 9.35
CA LEU A 150 14.27 -12.00 10.69
C LEU A 150 13.33 -13.20 10.73
N PHE A 151 12.36 -13.29 9.82
CA PHE A 151 11.36 -14.35 9.80
C PHE A 151 11.28 -14.98 8.42
N HIS A 152 11.85 -16.19 8.29
CA HIS A 152 11.68 -16.97 7.07
C HIS A 152 10.26 -17.55 7.00
N GLY A 153 9.52 -17.24 5.93
CA GLY A 153 8.12 -17.61 5.80
C GLY A 153 7.43 -17.02 4.56
N LEU A 154 6.09 -17.06 4.57
CA LEU A 154 5.23 -16.44 3.57
C LEU A 154 4.95 -14.97 3.95
N ASP A 155 5.32 -14.05 3.06
CA ASP A 155 4.98 -12.64 3.22
C ASP A 155 3.62 -12.32 2.58
N VAL A 156 2.73 -11.74 3.38
CA VAL A 156 1.38 -11.34 2.98
C VAL A 156 1.22 -9.85 3.18
N HIS A 157 1.24 -9.09 2.09
CA HIS A 157 1.03 -7.65 2.12
C HIS A 157 -0.46 -7.28 2.10
N ILE A 158 -0.91 -6.52 3.09
CA ILE A 158 -2.24 -5.90 3.12
C ILE A 158 -2.19 -4.59 2.33
N ALA A 159 -2.78 -4.61 1.14
CA ALA A 159 -2.86 -3.45 0.24
C ALA A 159 -3.87 -2.36 0.68
N GLY A 160 -4.73 -2.66 1.66
CA GLY A 160 -5.86 -1.80 2.04
C GLY A 160 -7.14 -2.12 1.25
N LEU A 161 -8.10 -1.20 1.28
CA LEU A 161 -9.38 -1.32 0.60
C LEU A 161 -9.27 -0.86 -0.85
N ASP A 162 -9.74 -1.67 -1.79
CA ASP A 162 -9.95 -1.21 -3.16
C ASP A 162 -11.19 -0.29 -3.26
N ASN A 163 -11.40 0.28 -4.45
CA ASN A 163 -12.52 1.21 -4.68
C ASN A 163 -13.90 0.55 -4.48
N ALA A 164 -14.06 -0.74 -4.80
CA ALA A 164 -15.32 -1.45 -4.61
C ALA A 164 -15.55 -1.74 -3.12
N GLN A 165 -14.53 -2.18 -2.41
CA GLN A 165 -14.55 -2.42 -0.97
C GLN A 165 -14.80 -1.14 -0.17
N MET A 166 -14.22 0.00 -0.57
CA MET A 166 -14.52 1.30 0.04
C MET A 166 -16.00 1.67 -0.13
N ARG A 167 -16.55 1.51 -1.35
CA ARG A 167 -17.98 1.77 -1.61
C ARG A 167 -18.89 0.91 -0.76
N ASP A 168 -18.60 -0.39 -0.70
CA ASP A 168 -19.34 -1.35 0.11
C ASP A 168 -19.23 -1.04 1.61
N TYR A 169 -18.03 -0.69 2.09
CA TYR A 169 -17.83 -0.25 3.47
C TYR A 169 -18.70 0.97 3.81
N VAL A 170 -18.66 2.01 2.97
CA VAL A 170 -19.45 3.23 3.18
C VAL A 170 -20.95 2.93 3.15
N ALA A 171 -21.41 2.10 2.21
CA ALA A 171 -22.81 1.70 2.12
C ALA A 171 -23.27 0.96 3.40
N ARG A 172 -22.46 0.03 3.91
CA ARG A 172 -22.74 -0.68 5.17
C ARG A 172 -22.67 0.23 6.39
N TYR A 173 -21.70 1.14 6.43
CA TYR A 173 -21.52 2.08 7.54
C TYR A 173 -22.71 3.06 7.66
N PHE A 174 -23.25 3.50 6.53
CA PHE A 174 -24.39 4.41 6.44
C PHE A 174 -25.70 3.71 6.03
N LEU A 175 -25.91 2.46 6.46
CA LEU A 175 -27.09 1.67 6.08
C LEU A 175 -28.41 2.42 6.35
N ASN A 176 -28.49 3.15 7.46
CA ASN A 176 -29.67 3.92 7.86
C ASN A 176 -29.66 5.37 7.33
N GLU A 177 -28.56 5.83 6.74
CA GLU A 177 -28.33 7.21 6.29
C GLU A 177 -27.67 7.25 4.90
N PRO A 178 -28.23 6.57 3.88
CA PRO A 178 -27.54 6.32 2.61
C PRO A 178 -27.16 7.60 1.85
N MET A 179 -27.90 8.69 2.05
CA MET A 179 -27.58 9.99 1.47
C MET A 179 -26.27 10.59 2.01
N ILE A 180 -25.99 10.41 3.30
CA ILE A 180 -24.71 10.84 3.90
C ILE A 180 -23.58 9.99 3.32
N GLY A 181 -23.79 8.67 3.22
CA GLY A 181 -22.85 7.73 2.61
C GLY A 181 -22.51 8.08 1.14
N ALA A 182 -23.53 8.34 0.32
CA ALA A 182 -23.34 8.74 -1.07
C ALA A 182 -22.59 10.08 -1.18
N ASN A 183 -22.92 11.05 -0.33
CA ASN A 183 -22.26 12.35 -0.33
C ASN A 183 -20.78 12.24 0.06
N ILE A 184 -20.47 11.55 1.17
CA ILE A 184 -19.08 11.41 1.61
C ILE A 184 -18.23 10.65 0.59
N LEU A 185 -18.79 9.60 -0.02
CA LEU A 185 -18.11 8.86 -1.08
C LEU A 185 -17.82 9.77 -2.30
N HIS A 186 -18.78 10.62 -2.68
CA HIS A 186 -18.56 11.62 -3.73
C HIS A 186 -17.43 12.59 -3.37
N HIS A 187 -17.32 13.02 -2.10
CA HIS A 187 -16.22 13.88 -1.65
C HIS A 187 -14.87 13.18 -1.60
N ILE A 188 -14.81 11.92 -1.15
CA ILE A 188 -13.57 11.11 -1.13
C ILE A 188 -13.05 10.93 -2.57
N THR A 189 -13.95 10.60 -3.50
CA THR A 189 -13.59 10.27 -4.89
C THR A 189 -13.22 11.50 -5.74
N LYS A 190 -13.48 12.73 -5.27
CA LYS A 190 -13.03 13.96 -5.94
C LYS A 190 -11.52 14.13 -5.94
N SER A 191 -10.84 13.62 -4.91
CA SER A 191 -9.40 13.76 -4.73
C SER A 191 -8.75 12.38 -4.76
N VAL A 192 -7.80 12.21 -5.67
CA VAL A 192 -7.00 10.98 -5.79
C VAL A 192 -6.27 10.71 -4.46
N VAL A 193 -5.69 11.74 -3.84
CA VAL A 193 -4.96 11.60 -2.56
C VAL A 193 -5.90 11.23 -1.41
N THR A 194 -7.06 11.89 -1.32
CA THR A 194 -8.05 11.59 -0.28
C THR A 194 -8.61 10.17 -0.44
N SER A 195 -8.88 9.77 -1.68
CA SER A 195 -9.30 8.40 -2.00
C SER A 195 -8.24 7.38 -1.58
N ASP A 196 -6.96 7.67 -1.81
CA ASP A 196 -5.84 6.82 -1.42
C ASP A 196 -5.69 6.69 0.10
N PHE A 197 -5.82 7.80 0.83
CA PHE A 197 -5.88 7.76 2.30
C PHE A 197 -7.03 6.89 2.79
N CYS A 198 -8.21 7.02 2.18
CA CYS A 198 -9.38 6.22 2.53
C CYS A 198 -9.26 4.73 2.13
N ARG A 199 -8.21 4.32 1.41
CA ARG A 199 -7.90 2.89 1.27
C ARG A 199 -7.46 2.27 2.59
N LEU A 200 -6.92 3.07 3.53
CA LEU A 200 -6.68 2.60 4.89
C LEU A 200 -8.02 2.56 5.65
N PRO A 201 -8.49 1.37 6.08
CA PRO A 201 -9.77 1.25 6.78
C PRO A 201 -9.92 2.19 7.97
N LEU A 202 -8.82 2.45 8.70
CA LEU A 202 -8.82 3.37 9.82
C LEU A 202 -9.18 4.80 9.41
N LEU A 203 -8.59 5.30 8.32
CA LEU A 203 -8.84 6.66 7.84
C LEU A 203 -10.21 6.78 7.21
N LEU A 204 -10.66 5.77 6.46
CA LEU A 204 -12.04 5.73 5.95
C LEU A 204 -13.05 5.79 7.10
N ARG A 205 -12.81 5.01 8.17
CA ARG A 205 -13.67 5.03 9.36
C ARG A 205 -13.73 6.43 9.97
N MET A 206 -12.58 7.08 10.18
CA MET A 206 -12.52 8.45 10.70
C MET A 206 -13.28 9.44 9.81
N VAL A 207 -13.11 9.36 8.48
CA VAL A 207 -13.86 10.17 7.52
C VAL A 207 -15.36 9.94 7.60
N CYS A 208 -15.80 8.70 7.77
CA CYS A 208 -17.21 8.38 7.96
C CYS A 208 -17.75 8.91 9.30
N ASP A 209 -16.98 8.82 10.38
CA ASP A 209 -17.33 9.38 11.69
C ASP A 209 -17.46 10.92 11.62
N ILE A 210 -16.60 11.59 10.83
CA ILE A 210 -16.69 13.03 10.57
C ILE A 210 -17.96 13.37 9.78
N ALA A 211 -18.26 12.61 8.72
CA ALA A 211 -19.37 12.89 7.82
C ALA A 211 -20.77 12.79 8.46
N LYS A 212 -20.91 12.09 9.59
CA LYS A 212 -22.15 12.06 10.39
C LYS A 212 -22.54 13.41 11.00
N ARG A 213 -21.62 14.38 10.99
CA ARG A 213 -21.82 15.66 11.66
C ARG A 213 -22.37 16.72 10.71
N PRO A 214 -23.23 17.62 11.20
CA PRO A 214 -23.72 18.73 10.39
C PRO A 214 -22.55 19.64 9.98
N ASN A 215 -22.53 20.07 8.71
CA ASN A 215 -21.55 21.00 8.12
C ASN A 215 -20.08 20.54 8.09
N SER A 216 -19.80 19.24 8.25
CA SER A 216 -18.43 18.73 8.44
C SER A 216 -17.61 18.46 7.16
N ILE A 217 -18.04 18.95 6.00
CA ILE A 217 -17.44 18.48 4.73
C ILE A 217 -16.68 19.59 4.00
N ASN A 218 -15.36 19.61 4.20
CA ASN A 218 -14.41 20.01 3.17
C ASN A 218 -13.18 19.07 3.12
N ILE A 219 -13.43 17.76 2.98
CA ILE A 219 -12.35 16.74 2.90
C ILE A 219 -11.73 16.69 1.50
N ALA A 220 -12.45 17.17 0.49
CA ALA A 220 -12.04 17.10 -0.92
C ALA A 220 -10.77 17.92 -1.24
N GLU A 221 -10.39 18.88 -0.39
CA GLU A 221 -9.20 19.71 -0.55
C GLU A 221 -7.95 19.13 0.14
N VAL A 222 -8.09 18.00 0.85
CA VAL A 222 -6.98 17.46 1.64
C VAL A 222 -6.01 16.69 0.75
N MET A 223 -4.87 17.31 0.47
CA MET A 223 -3.78 16.74 -0.33
C MET A 223 -2.56 16.33 0.51
N HIS A 224 -2.51 16.72 1.78
CA HIS A 224 -1.36 16.53 2.65
C HIS A 224 -1.73 15.72 3.89
N MET A 225 -0.82 14.87 4.33
CA MET A 225 -1.05 13.97 5.46
C MET A 225 -1.19 14.75 6.77
N HIS A 226 -0.36 15.79 7.00
CA HIS A 226 -0.49 16.63 8.20
C HIS A 226 -1.85 17.34 8.25
N VAL A 227 -2.34 17.87 7.11
CA VAL A 227 -3.64 18.55 7.03
C VAL A 227 -4.76 17.56 7.32
N PHE A 228 -4.69 16.35 6.74
CA PHE A 228 -5.67 15.30 6.97
C PHE A 228 -5.81 14.96 8.44
N TYR A 229 -4.69 14.62 9.10
CA TYR A 229 -4.72 14.26 10.52
C TYR A 229 -5.09 15.45 11.40
N SER A 230 -4.67 16.67 11.06
CA SER A 230 -5.10 17.87 11.77
C SER A 230 -6.62 18.03 11.73
N PHE A 231 -7.22 17.87 10.55
CA PHE A 231 -8.66 17.94 10.36
C PHE A 231 -9.40 16.85 11.15
N VAL A 232 -8.93 15.60 11.07
CA VAL A 232 -9.51 14.47 11.83
C VAL A 232 -9.46 14.73 13.33
N ILE A 233 -8.30 15.12 13.86
CA ILE A 233 -8.08 15.31 15.30
C ILE A 233 -8.88 16.51 15.82
N GLN A 234 -8.89 17.63 15.10
CA GLN A 234 -9.70 18.79 15.46
C GLN A 234 -11.19 18.45 15.46
N ASN A 235 -11.65 17.68 14.47
CA ASN A 235 -13.03 17.24 14.44
C ASN A 235 -13.32 16.32 15.64
N GLU A 236 -12.56 15.26 15.88
CA GLU A 236 -12.77 14.37 17.05
C GLU A 236 -12.77 15.13 18.39
N PHE A 237 -11.86 16.08 18.56
CA PHE A 237 -11.87 16.95 19.74
C PHE A 237 -13.08 17.90 19.79
N GLY A 238 -13.54 18.40 18.64
CA GLY A 238 -14.75 19.23 18.54
C GLY A 238 -16.00 18.50 19.02
N LYS A 239 -16.16 17.21 18.68
CA LYS A 239 -17.26 16.39 19.21
C LYS A 239 -17.20 16.28 20.72
N TYR A 240 -16.00 16.02 21.25
CA TYR A 240 -15.82 15.99 22.70
C TYR A 240 -16.28 17.31 23.33
N CYS A 241 -15.91 18.45 22.73
CA CYS A 241 -16.31 19.77 23.20
C CYS A 241 -17.82 19.99 23.17
N GLU A 242 -18.50 19.62 22.08
CA GLU A 242 -19.96 19.71 21.94
C GLU A 242 -20.69 18.84 22.97
N GLU A 243 -20.27 17.59 23.15
CA GLU A 243 -20.88 16.64 24.09
C GLU A 243 -20.71 17.04 25.56
N HIS A 244 -19.66 17.81 25.88
CA HIS A 244 -19.28 18.14 27.25
C HIS A 244 -19.33 19.64 27.59
N GLY A 245 -19.78 20.49 26.66
CA GLY A 245 -19.85 21.94 26.84
C GLY A 245 -18.49 22.61 27.03
N ALA A 246 -17.44 22.10 26.39
CA ALA A 246 -16.09 22.66 26.45
C ALA A 246 -15.81 23.65 25.30
N ASP A 247 -14.86 24.56 25.51
CA ASP A 247 -14.44 25.54 24.50
C ASP A 247 -13.38 24.94 23.54
N SER A 248 -13.53 25.21 22.24
CA SER A 248 -12.50 24.95 21.23
C SER A 248 -11.12 25.54 21.58
N ALA A 249 -11.07 26.63 22.35
CA ALA A 249 -9.81 27.22 22.86
C ALA A 249 -8.99 26.22 23.70
N TYR A 250 -9.63 25.22 24.32
CA TYR A 250 -8.93 24.16 25.06
C TYR A 250 -8.11 23.25 24.15
N PHE A 251 -8.37 23.23 22.83
CA PHE A 251 -7.64 22.36 21.90
C PHE A 251 -6.14 22.64 21.90
N VAL A 252 -5.73 23.92 21.99
CA VAL A 252 -4.31 24.29 22.00
C VAL A 252 -3.62 23.75 23.26
N GLN A 253 -4.24 23.94 24.43
CA GLN A 253 -3.71 23.43 25.69
C GLN A 253 -3.68 21.90 25.70
N PHE A 254 -4.75 21.27 25.22
CA PHE A 254 -4.87 19.83 25.08
C PHE A 254 -3.79 19.26 24.17
N SER A 255 -3.64 19.80 22.96
CA SER A 255 -2.64 19.39 21.98
C SER A 255 -1.21 19.55 22.52
N ARG A 256 -0.93 20.67 23.22
CA ARG A 256 0.39 20.91 23.82
C ARG A 256 0.73 19.90 24.91
N LEU A 257 -0.20 19.64 25.84
CA LEU A 257 0.02 18.71 26.96
C LEU A 257 0.06 17.25 26.49
N LEU A 258 -0.87 16.84 25.62
CA LEU A 258 -0.88 15.50 25.05
C LEU A 258 0.33 15.28 24.12
N GLY A 259 0.79 16.33 23.42
CA GLY A 259 2.03 16.31 22.64
C GLY A 259 3.28 16.19 23.49
N HIS A 260 3.31 16.80 24.68
CA HIS A 260 4.40 16.58 25.64
C HIS A 260 4.47 15.11 26.05
N LEU A 261 3.33 14.52 26.42
CA LEU A 261 3.22 13.11 26.76
C LEU A 261 3.65 12.21 25.59
N ALA A 262 3.11 12.47 24.40
CA ALA A 262 3.42 11.71 23.19
C ALA A 262 4.93 11.69 22.89
N LEU A 263 5.58 12.85 22.92
CA LEU A 263 7.00 12.98 22.66
C LEU A 263 7.84 12.32 23.77
N GLU A 264 7.46 12.48 25.04
CA GLU A 264 8.15 11.83 26.16
C GLU A 264 8.13 10.30 26.02
N MET A 265 6.97 9.74 25.66
CA MET A 265 6.78 8.30 25.45
C MET A 265 7.61 7.77 24.27
N LEU A 266 7.79 8.56 23.20
CA LEU A 266 8.64 8.15 22.07
C LEU A 266 10.14 8.20 22.40
N LEU A 267 10.59 9.18 23.21
CA LEU A 267 12.02 9.39 23.48
C LEU A 267 12.62 8.50 24.55
N LYS A 268 11.82 7.96 25.49
CA LYS A 268 12.32 7.20 26.64
C LYS A 268 12.70 5.73 26.36
N ASN A 269 12.97 5.35 25.10
CA ASN A 269 13.33 4.00 24.67
C ASN A 269 12.38 2.90 25.19
N GLN A 270 11.29 2.69 24.43
CA GLN A 270 10.60 1.41 24.24
C GLN A 270 10.10 0.67 25.49
N SER A 271 9.10 1.26 26.13
CA SER A 271 7.80 0.59 26.32
C SER A 271 6.75 1.70 26.14
N VAL A 272 5.71 1.45 25.35
CA VAL A 272 4.76 2.43 24.81
C VAL A 272 3.79 2.96 25.90
N ASP A 273 4.30 3.12 27.10
CA ASP A 273 3.60 2.77 28.33
C ASP A 273 3.81 3.86 29.36
N PHE A 274 2.84 4.75 29.43
CA PHE A 274 2.84 5.77 30.47
C PHE A 274 2.19 5.20 31.74
N GLN A 275 2.96 5.00 32.80
CA GLN A 275 2.42 4.51 34.06
C GLN A 275 1.54 5.57 34.74
N GLU A 276 0.28 5.23 34.98
CA GLU A 276 -0.66 6.12 35.69
C GLU A 276 -0.21 6.40 37.14
N LYS A 277 0.53 5.46 37.75
CA LYS A 277 1.06 5.58 39.12
C LYS A 277 2.18 6.62 39.27
N ARG A 278 2.67 7.23 38.18
CA ARG A 278 3.57 8.38 38.25
C ARG A 278 2.86 9.54 38.98
N ILE A 279 3.61 10.37 39.69
CA ILE A 279 3.06 11.61 40.23
C ILE A 279 2.71 12.53 39.05
N LEU A 280 1.42 12.64 38.75
CA LEU A 280 0.89 13.51 37.71
C LEU A 280 0.40 14.83 38.29
N THR A 281 0.67 15.91 37.58
CA THR A 281 0.02 17.20 37.81
C THR A 281 -1.50 17.08 37.62
N ALA A 282 -2.27 18.04 38.15
CA ALA A 282 -3.71 18.06 37.95
C ALA A 282 -4.07 18.22 36.46
N ASP A 283 -3.29 19.03 35.74
CA ASP A 283 -3.49 19.30 34.31
C ASP A 283 -3.20 18.07 33.45
N GLU A 284 -2.11 17.34 33.69
CA GLU A 284 -1.83 16.08 32.99
C GLU A 284 -2.96 15.06 33.18
N ARG A 285 -3.47 14.91 34.41
CA ARG A 285 -4.61 14.01 34.68
C ARG A 285 -5.87 14.44 33.95
N ALA A 286 -6.17 15.74 33.96
CA ALA A 286 -7.31 16.27 33.23
C ALA A 286 -7.19 15.96 31.74
N MET A 287 -6.04 16.25 31.12
CA MET A 287 -5.83 16.05 29.68
C MET A 287 -5.77 14.57 29.27
N ILE A 288 -5.19 13.69 30.08
CA ILE A 288 -5.28 12.24 29.85
C ILE A 288 -6.74 11.79 29.90
N GLY A 289 -7.50 12.28 30.89
CA GLY A 289 -8.94 12.06 30.97
C GLY A 289 -9.69 12.55 29.71
N LEU A 290 -9.30 13.71 29.17
CA LEU A 290 -9.83 14.20 27.89
C LEU A 290 -9.45 13.28 26.73
N GLY A 291 -8.20 12.88 26.63
CA GLY A 291 -7.70 11.99 25.58
C GLY A 291 -8.36 10.62 25.60
N LEU A 292 -8.70 10.09 26.80
CA LEU A 292 -9.46 8.85 26.97
C LEU A 292 -10.89 9.02 26.43
N LYS A 293 -11.57 10.11 26.81
CA LYS A 293 -12.94 10.39 26.34
C LYS A 293 -13.01 10.66 24.85
N ALA A 294 -12.03 11.37 24.30
CA ALA A 294 -11.92 11.65 22.87
C ALA A 294 -11.38 10.45 22.06
N GLY A 295 -10.98 9.35 22.72
CA GLY A 295 -10.54 8.13 22.06
C GLY A 295 -9.14 8.18 21.44
N PHE A 296 -8.32 9.18 21.79
CA PHE A 296 -6.94 9.30 21.33
C PHE A 296 -5.97 8.43 22.13
N VAL A 297 -6.27 8.22 23.42
CA VAL A 297 -5.53 7.31 24.31
C VAL A 297 -6.47 6.25 24.88
N LYS A 298 -5.89 5.14 25.33
CA LYS A 298 -6.56 4.03 26.01
C LYS A 298 -5.83 3.68 27.29
N GLN A 299 -6.56 3.13 28.25
CA GLN A 299 -6.01 2.56 29.46
C GLN A 299 -5.81 1.06 29.25
N VAL A 300 -4.66 0.56 29.68
CA VAL A 300 -4.22 -0.82 29.51
C VAL A 300 -3.76 -1.33 30.87
N GLU A 301 -4.33 -2.44 31.31
CA GLU A 301 -3.81 -3.16 32.46
C GLU A 301 -2.80 -4.20 31.99
N VAL A 302 -1.59 -4.14 32.54
CA VAL A 302 -0.57 -5.17 32.34
C VAL A 302 -0.34 -5.87 33.68
N VAL A 303 -0.28 -7.19 33.61
CA VAL A 303 -0.01 -8.05 34.74
C VAL A 303 1.48 -8.38 34.73
N SER A 304 2.22 -7.99 35.78
CA SER A 304 3.63 -8.33 35.93
C SER A 304 3.85 -9.20 37.16
N ARG A 305 4.82 -10.12 37.08
CA ARG A 305 5.19 -11.00 38.19
C ARG A 305 6.40 -10.41 38.93
N GLY A 306 6.27 -10.22 40.24
CA GLY A 306 7.41 -9.93 41.11
C GLY A 306 8.34 -11.14 41.20
N LEU A 307 9.61 -10.89 41.55
CA LEU A 307 10.60 -11.95 41.80
C LEU A 307 10.18 -12.91 42.93
N ASP A 308 9.25 -12.49 43.78
CA ASP A 308 8.65 -13.25 44.87
C ASP A 308 7.40 -14.06 44.44
N GLY A 309 7.05 -14.04 43.16
CA GLY A 309 5.86 -14.69 42.62
C GLY A 309 4.58 -13.88 42.79
N SER A 310 4.63 -12.67 43.36
CA SER A 310 3.47 -11.79 43.50
C SER A 310 2.98 -11.29 42.14
N VAL A 311 1.67 -11.21 41.97
CA VAL A 311 1.04 -10.68 40.75
C VAL A 311 0.74 -9.20 40.96
N ASN A 312 1.45 -8.33 40.24
CA ASN A 312 1.25 -6.89 40.25
C ASN A 312 0.44 -6.48 39.03
N ARG A 313 -0.66 -5.76 39.25
CA ARG A 313 -1.38 -5.07 38.17
C ARG A 313 -0.92 -3.63 38.09
N VAL A 314 -0.40 -3.26 36.93
CA VAL A 314 0.02 -1.90 36.62
C VAL A 314 -0.81 -1.40 35.46
N THR A 315 -1.36 -0.20 35.65
CA THR A 315 -2.18 0.45 34.64
C THR A 315 -1.36 1.46 33.88
N PHE A 316 -1.42 1.34 32.55
CA PHE A 316 -0.68 2.15 31.59
C PHE A 316 -1.65 2.92 30.71
N ILE A 317 -1.26 4.13 30.34
CA ILE A 317 -1.91 4.94 29.32
C ILE A 317 -1.12 4.79 28.03
N ARG A 318 -1.82 4.52 26.94
CA ARG A 318 -1.24 4.37 25.60
C ARG A 318 -2.02 5.15 24.57
N PHE A 319 -1.36 5.60 23.51
CA PHE A 319 -2.09 6.10 22.35
C PHE A 319 -2.81 4.94 21.65
N LYS A 320 -4.04 5.19 21.19
CA LYS A 320 -4.84 4.17 20.50
C LYS A 320 -4.18 3.76 19.18
N TYR A 321 -3.53 4.72 18.51
CA TYR A 321 -2.81 4.52 17.27
C TYR A 321 -1.45 5.24 17.30
N MET A 322 -0.38 4.53 16.92
CA MET A 322 0.98 5.07 16.88
C MET A 322 1.09 6.33 16.01
N VAL A 323 0.39 6.37 14.88
CA VAL A 323 0.37 7.55 14.00
C VAL A 323 -0.20 8.80 14.69
N ILE A 324 -1.20 8.65 15.56
CA ILE A 324 -1.76 9.76 16.35
C ILE A 324 -0.76 10.23 17.41
N GLN A 325 -0.03 9.30 18.05
CA GLN A 325 1.06 9.66 18.95
C GLN A 325 2.14 10.48 18.21
N GLN A 326 2.59 10.01 17.05
CA GLN A 326 3.59 10.70 16.24
C GLN A 326 3.10 12.08 15.76
N PHE A 327 1.80 12.24 15.48
CA PHE A 327 1.20 13.54 15.17
C PHE A 327 1.31 14.54 16.34
N PHE A 328 0.83 14.16 17.53
CA PHE A 328 0.92 15.03 18.71
C PHE A 328 2.38 15.32 19.11
N ALA A 329 3.27 14.33 18.99
CA ALA A 329 4.69 14.50 19.24
C ALA A 329 5.34 15.48 18.25
N ALA A 330 4.98 15.42 16.96
CA ALA A 330 5.46 16.37 15.94
C ALA A 330 4.98 17.80 16.22
N ALA A 331 3.72 17.97 16.64
CA ALA A 331 3.19 19.27 17.04
C ALA A 331 4.00 19.86 18.21
N ARG A 332 4.27 19.06 19.26
CA ARG A 332 5.08 19.52 20.39
C ARG A 332 6.54 19.76 20.01
N LEU A 333 7.12 18.93 19.14
CA LEU A 333 8.51 19.09 18.72
C LEU A 333 8.72 20.36 17.89
N ALA A 334 7.72 20.76 17.09
CA ALA A 334 7.73 22.06 16.41
C ALA A 334 7.78 23.23 17.40
N GLU A 335 6.96 23.20 18.47
CA GLU A 335 7.03 24.22 19.52
C GLU A 335 8.39 24.24 20.22
N ILE A 336 9.01 23.06 20.46
CA ILE A 336 10.35 22.98 21.05
C ILE A 336 11.41 23.59 20.12
N ALA A 337 11.26 23.48 18.80
CA ALA A 337 12.16 24.12 17.86
C ALA A 337 12.20 25.65 18.03
N ASP A 338 11.05 26.25 18.34
CA ASP A 338 10.94 27.69 18.62
C ASP A 338 11.39 28.04 20.05
N GLU A 339 11.02 27.22 21.05
CA GLU A 339 11.32 27.47 22.47
C GLU A 339 12.79 27.21 22.83
N CYS A 340 13.39 26.15 22.29
CA CYS A 340 14.73 25.66 22.65
C CYS A 340 15.39 24.91 21.47
N PRO A 341 16.03 25.64 20.53
CA PRO A 341 16.65 25.05 19.33
C PRO A 341 17.70 23.98 19.63
N GLU A 342 18.48 24.13 20.70
CA GLU A 342 19.51 23.15 21.09
C GLU A 342 18.90 21.80 21.49
N ARG A 343 17.80 21.84 22.26
CA ARG A 343 17.07 20.64 22.65
C ARG A 343 16.41 19.99 21.44
N PHE A 344 15.86 20.79 20.52
CA PHE A 344 15.30 20.31 19.27
C PHE A 344 16.35 19.54 18.44
N GLU A 345 17.54 20.10 18.22
CA GLU A 345 18.60 19.45 17.44
C GLU A 345 19.01 18.10 18.05
N THR A 346 19.12 18.03 19.38
CA THR A 346 19.44 16.79 20.12
C THR A 346 18.35 15.73 19.94
N ILE A 347 17.08 16.13 20.03
CA ILE A 347 15.95 15.21 19.82
C ILE A 347 15.93 14.72 18.38
N LEU A 348 16.12 15.64 17.43
CA LEU A 348 16.15 15.32 16.00
C LEU A 348 17.27 14.31 15.68
N ASP A 349 18.44 14.41 16.32
CA ASP A 349 19.56 13.44 16.16
C ASP A 349 19.19 12.01 16.53
N ASN A 350 18.30 11.84 17.50
CA ASN A 350 17.84 10.52 17.89
C ASN A 350 16.73 10.04 16.96
N ILE A 351 15.78 10.90 16.61
CA ILE A 351 14.64 10.55 15.77
C ILE A 351 15.06 10.16 14.35
N THR A 352 16.03 10.86 13.75
CA THR A 352 16.50 10.55 12.39
C THR A 352 17.25 9.22 12.29
N LYS A 353 17.51 8.53 13.41
CA LYS A 353 18.12 7.19 13.43
C LYS A 353 17.10 6.07 13.55
N VAL A 354 15.81 6.40 13.67
CA VAL A 354 14.74 5.44 13.93
C VAL A 354 13.73 5.47 12.77
N PRO A 355 13.83 4.55 11.79
CA PRO A 355 12.97 4.54 10.61
C PRO A 355 11.47 4.48 10.93
N SER A 356 11.07 3.82 12.03
CA SER A 356 9.67 3.73 12.46
C SER A 356 9.05 5.08 12.87
N LEU A 357 9.86 6.12 13.08
CA LEU A 357 9.43 7.48 13.39
C LEU A 357 9.24 8.36 12.13
N HIS A 358 9.14 7.77 10.94
CA HIS A 358 8.97 8.52 9.70
C HIS A 358 7.70 9.39 9.68
N TYR A 359 6.58 8.96 10.30
CA TYR A 359 5.38 9.79 10.38
C TYR A 359 5.59 11.04 11.23
N LEU A 360 6.36 10.95 12.31
CA LEU A 360 6.72 12.10 13.13
C LEU A 360 7.48 13.12 12.27
N MET A 361 8.48 12.66 11.50
CA MET A 361 9.22 13.54 10.58
C MET A 361 8.32 14.11 9.48
N LEU A 362 7.40 13.31 8.93
CA LEU A 362 6.43 13.73 7.92
C LEU A 362 5.52 14.85 8.45
N PHE A 363 4.90 14.64 9.61
CA PHE A 363 4.04 15.64 10.26
C PHE A 363 4.81 16.89 10.66
N LEU A 364 6.05 16.74 11.11
CA LEU A 364 6.90 17.87 11.45
C LEU A 364 7.24 18.73 10.23
N CYS A 365 7.46 18.10 9.06
CA CYS A 365 7.66 18.81 7.79
C CYS A 365 6.44 19.62 7.37
N GLY A 366 5.24 19.06 7.54
CA GLY A 366 3.98 19.75 7.25
C GLY A 366 3.64 20.87 8.24
N ASN A 367 4.04 20.72 9.51
CA ASN A 367 3.72 21.67 10.56
C ASN A 367 4.67 22.89 10.61
N SER A 368 5.97 22.71 10.32
CA SER A 368 6.96 23.78 10.46
C SER A 368 8.05 23.71 9.40
N ALA A 369 8.13 24.75 8.57
CA ALA A 369 9.13 24.86 7.53
C ALA A 369 10.59 24.91 8.03
N PRO A 370 10.93 25.66 9.12
CA PRO A 370 12.24 25.53 9.75
C PRO A 370 12.58 24.09 10.15
N CYS A 371 11.62 23.36 10.73
CA CYS A 371 11.82 21.96 11.12
C CYS A 371 12.02 21.05 9.90
N CYS A 372 11.24 21.26 8.82
CA CYS A 372 11.44 20.56 7.56
C CYS A 372 12.88 20.75 7.05
N ARG A 373 13.37 22.00 6.98
CA ARG A 373 14.74 22.28 6.55
C ARG A 373 15.79 21.59 7.43
N ALA A 374 15.56 21.50 8.74
CA ALA A 374 16.43 20.79 9.66
C ALA A 374 16.43 19.27 9.40
N ILE A 375 15.26 18.65 9.21
CA ILE A 375 15.13 17.23 8.82
C ILE A 375 15.88 16.99 7.52
N LEU A 376 15.54 17.74 6.46
CA LEU A 376 16.11 17.57 5.13
C LEU A 376 17.63 17.67 5.18
N LYS A 377 18.19 18.61 5.96
CA LYS A 377 19.64 18.76 6.14
C LYS A 377 20.28 17.53 6.80
N ARG A 378 19.61 16.91 7.77
CA ARG A 378 20.15 15.79 8.55
C ARG A 378 20.13 14.47 7.78
N VAL A 379 19.00 14.16 7.14
CA VAL A 379 18.82 12.92 6.37
C VAL A 379 19.34 13.02 4.93
N HIS A 380 19.82 14.20 4.52
CA HIS A 380 20.38 14.40 3.19
C HIS A 380 21.50 13.38 2.90
N LYS A 381 21.42 12.73 1.74
CA LYS A 381 22.38 11.71 1.26
C LYS A 381 22.40 10.41 2.06
N GLN A 382 21.40 10.16 2.90
CA GLN A 382 21.16 8.86 3.51
C GLN A 382 20.19 8.09 2.61
N GLU A 383 20.65 6.98 2.01
CA GLU A 383 19.87 6.23 1.01
C GLU A 383 18.59 5.64 1.59
N GLU A 384 18.59 5.24 2.87
CA GLU A 384 17.40 4.75 3.59
C GLU A 384 16.24 5.76 3.61
N PHE A 385 16.54 7.06 3.57
CA PHE A 385 15.53 8.12 3.54
C PHE A 385 15.15 8.57 2.13
N ARG A 386 15.81 8.07 1.08
CA ARG A 386 15.67 8.60 -0.29
C ARG A 386 14.22 8.64 -0.77
N LEU A 387 13.44 7.59 -0.51
CA LEU A 387 12.02 7.52 -0.88
C LEU A 387 11.17 8.51 -0.06
N LEU A 388 11.41 8.56 1.25
CA LEU A 388 10.70 9.43 2.20
C LEU A 388 10.95 10.92 1.95
N MET A 389 12.09 11.28 1.37
CA MET A 389 12.42 12.68 1.06
C MET A 389 11.43 13.32 0.08
N SER A 390 10.88 12.55 -0.86
CA SER A 390 9.84 13.05 -1.75
C SER A 390 8.57 13.41 -0.97
N GLU A 391 8.20 12.58 0.02
CA GLU A 391 7.04 12.79 0.89
C GLU A 391 7.25 13.98 1.84
N TYR A 392 8.44 14.12 2.42
CA TYR A 392 8.78 15.26 3.28
C TYR A 392 8.72 16.58 2.52
N LEU A 393 9.25 16.62 1.30
CA LEU A 393 9.13 17.78 0.41
C LEU A 393 7.68 18.02 -0.05
N TYR A 394 6.87 16.96 -0.16
CA TYR A 394 5.47 17.10 -0.52
C TYR A 394 4.67 17.76 0.61
N GLU A 395 4.93 17.38 1.86
CA GLU A 395 4.31 18.02 3.03
C GLU A 395 4.80 19.45 3.27
N TYR A 396 6.01 19.80 2.84
CA TYR A 396 6.56 21.14 2.96
C TYR A 396 5.81 22.15 2.09
N GLN A 397 4.92 22.94 2.68
CA GLN A 397 4.04 23.85 1.92
C GLN A 397 4.72 25.15 1.45
N GLU A 398 5.90 25.50 1.95
CA GLU A 398 6.59 26.73 1.54
C GLU A 398 7.13 26.62 0.10
N ALA A 399 6.83 27.64 -0.72
CA ALA A 399 7.33 27.80 -2.07
C ALA A 399 8.73 28.44 -2.08
N ASP A 400 9.70 27.83 -1.41
CA ASP A 400 11.11 28.26 -1.38
C ASP A 400 12.01 27.22 -2.07
N ASP A 401 11.67 26.91 -3.32
CA ASP A 401 12.41 25.94 -4.15
C ASP A 401 13.83 26.45 -4.52
N GLU A 402 14.11 27.74 -4.31
CA GLU A 402 15.43 28.36 -4.51
C GLU A 402 16.33 28.29 -3.26
N CYS A 403 15.79 27.86 -2.12
CA CYS A 403 16.55 27.62 -0.90
C CYS A 403 17.72 26.68 -1.15
N SER A 404 18.93 27.06 -0.72
CA SER A 404 20.16 26.30 -1.00
C SER A 404 20.09 24.84 -0.51
N GLN A 405 19.42 24.61 0.62
CA GLN A 405 19.18 23.28 1.17
C GLN A 405 18.24 22.49 0.28
N ILE A 406 17.10 23.06 -0.14
CA ILE A 406 16.15 22.39 -1.04
C ILE A 406 16.81 22.06 -2.37
N LEU A 407 17.54 23.01 -2.97
CA LEU A 407 18.27 22.78 -4.22
C LEU A 407 19.28 21.63 -4.11
N SER A 408 19.99 21.50 -2.99
CA SER A 408 20.91 20.37 -2.76
C SER A 408 20.18 19.02 -2.73
N VAL A 409 19.01 18.97 -2.08
CA VAL A 409 18.15 17.77 -2.04
C VAL A 409 17.61 17.42 -3.42
N LEU A 410 17.05 18.39 -4.15
CA LEU A 410 16.53 18.18 -5.50
C LEU A 410 17.62 17.63 -6.43
N ARG A 411 18.83 18.21 -6.38
CA ARG A 411 19.96 17.73 -7.19
C ARG A 411 20.39 16.30 -6.84
N TRP A 412 20.30 15.91 -5.57
CA TRP A 412 20.63 14.54 -5.15
C TRP A 412 19.56 13.51 -5.56
N LEU A 413 18.28 13.89 -5.53
CA LEU A 413 17.17 13.02 -5.96
C LEU A 413 17.10 12.84 -7.48
N ASN A 414 17.70 13.75 -8.24
CA ASN A 414 17.64 13.84 -9.71
C ASN A 414 17.97 12.54 -10.46
N THR A 415 18.86 11.70 -9.93
CA THR A 415 19.41 10.55 -10.65
C THR A 415 18.54 9.30 -10.64
N ASN A 416 17.46 9.26 -9.85
CA ASN A 416 16.61 8.08 -9.69
C ASN A 416 15.17 8.48 -9.33
N ILE A 417 14.49 9.22 -10.21
CA ILE A 417 13.06 9.47 -10.04
C ILE A 417 12.31 8.24 -10.55
N CYS A 418 11.55 7.57 -9.68
CA CYS A 418 10.86 6.34 -10.02
C CYS A 418 9.41 6.42 -9.55
N PHE A 419 8.48 6.13 -10.46
CA PHE A 419 7.08 5.89 -10.17
C PHE A 419 6.82 4.40 -10.37
N ARG A 420 6.22 3.76 -9.37
CA ARG A 420 5.89 2.34 -9.41
C ARG A 420 4.40 2.10 -9.14
N GLY A 421 3.82 1.09 -9.79
CA GLY A 421 2.44 0.66 -9.58
C GLY A 421 2.13 0.22 -8.15
N ASP A 422 3.13 -0.34 -7.45
CA ASP A 422 3.05 -0.77 -6.06
C ASP A 422 3.01 0.38 -5.04
N GLN A 423 3.36 1.61 -5.45
CA GLN A 423 3.32 2.79 -4.59
C GLN A 423 1.89 3.27 -4.35
N SER A 424 1.66 3.83 -3.16
CA SER A 424 0.41 4.54 -2.88
C SER A 424 0.27 5.75 -3.80
N GLN A 425 -0.96 6.18 -4.07
CA GLN A 425 -1.17 7.37 -4.90
C GLN A 425 -0.58 8.62 -4.22
N TYR A 426 -0.56 8.67 -2.88
CA TYR A 426 0.15 9.71 -2.13
C TYR A 426 1.65 9.73 -2.47
N GLN A 427 2.31 8.58 -2.49
CA GLN A 427 3.74 8.47 -2.84
C GLN A 427 4.02 8.87 -4.29
N GLN A 428 3.15 8.44 -5.22
CA GLN A 428 3.24 8.86 -6.62
C GLN A 428 3.04 10.37 -6.75
N ARG A 429 2.11 10.97 -6.00
CA ARG A 429 1.87 12.42 -5.97
C ARG A 429 3.02 13.21 -5.35
N ALA A 430 3.66 12.68 -4.31
CA ALA A 430 4.87 13.25 -3.73
C ALA A 430 6.03 13.26 -4.75
N THR A 431 6.22 12.16 -5.47
CA THR A 431 7.21 12.04 -6.56
C THR A 431 6.88 12.96 -7.73
N PHE A 432 5.60 13.12 -8.05
CA PHE A 432 5.14 14.08 -9.06
C PHE A 432 5.43 15.53 -8.65
N SER A 433 5.14 15.91 -7.41
CA SER A 433 5.46 17.23 -6.86
C SER A 433 6.96 17.51 -6.89
N LEU A 434 7.79 16.50 -6.60
CA LEU A 434 9.24 16.60 -6.76
C LEU A 434 9.64 17.00 -8.19
N VAL A 435 9.04 16.39 -9.22
CA VAL A 435 9.27 16.75 -10.63
C VAL A 435 8.84 18.20 -10.92
N GLN A 436 7.70 18.64 -10.37
CA GLN A 436 7.24 20.04 -10.51
C GLN A 436 8.23 21.02 -9.87
N ARG A 437 8.72 20.73 -8.66
CA ARG A 437 9.74 21.54 -7.97
C ARG A 437 11.04 21.60 -8.76
N MET A 438 11.51 20.48 -9.31
CA MET A 438 12.71 20.46 -10.16
C MET A 438 12.53 21.32 -11.42
N LYS A 439 11.35 21.30 -12.04
CA LYS A 439 11.02 22.21 -13.15
C LYS A 439 11.10 23.67 -12.73
N ASN A 440 10.47 24.03 -11.60
CA ASN A 440 10.46 25.41 -11.09
C ASN A 440 11.88 25.90 -10.78
N ALA A 441 12.70 25.04 -10.17
CA ALA A 441 14.11 25.26 -9.89
C ALA A 441 15.03 25.21 -11.13
N LYS A 442 14.47 24.98 -12.33
CA LYS A 442 15.19 24.87 -13.61
C LYS A 442 16.29 23.78 -13.60
N ILE A 443 16.04 22.68 -12.91
CA ILE A 443 16.93 21.52 -12.84
C ILE A 443 16.58 20.55 -13.97
N ASN A 444 17.58 20.16 -14.77
CA ASN A 444 17.43 19.09 -15.77
C ASN A 444 17.31 17.74 -15.08
N ILE A 445 16.25 16.99 -15.40
CA ILE A 445 15.97 15.69 -14.81
C ILE A 445 16.75 14.62 -15.54
N SER A 446 17.68 13.93 -14.87
CA SER A 446 18.56 12.94 -15.52
C SER A 446 17.79 11.73 -16.03
N SER A 447 16.93 11.14 -15.20
CA SER A 447 16.18 9.93 -15.52
C SER A 447 14.87 9.88 -14.75
N VAL A 448 13.82 9.45 -15.44
CA VAL A 448 12.53 9.07 -14.84
C VAL A 448 12.21 7.64 -15.25
N HIS A 449 11.79 6.84 -14.27
CA HIS A 449 11.34 5.46 -14.46
C HIS A 449 9.85 5.36 -14.14
N LEU A 450 9.10 4.75 -15.05
CA LEU A 450 7.66 4.52 -14.95
C LEU A 450 7.43 3.01 -15.04
N ASN A 451 7.11 2.36 -13.93
CA ASN A 451 6.95 0.90 -13.87
C ASN A 451 5.53 0.57 -13.41
N ASP A 452 4.73 -0.11 -14.23
CA ASP A 452 3.34 -0.50 -13.89
C ASP A 452 2.47 0.68 -13.40
N VAL A 453 2.66 1.85 -14.00
CA VAL A 453 1.90 3.05 -13.64
C VAL A 453 0.74 3.28 -14.61
N THR A 454 -0.30 3.97 -14.15
CA THR A 454 -1.42 4.31 -15.03
C THR A 454 -1.00 5.26 -16.15
N SER A 455 -1.56 5.07 -17.35
CA SER A 455 -1.38 5.98 -18.49
C SER A 455 -1.74 7.42 -18.15
N SER A 456 -2.71 7.62 -17.25
CA SER A 456 -3.13 8.96 -16.77
C SER A 456 -2.02 9.71 -16.04
N LEU A 457 -1.30 9.05 -15.13
CA LEU A 457 -0.18 9.64 -14.40
C LEU A 457 0.98 9.98 -15.35
N CYS A 458 1.26 9.09 -16.32
CA CYS A 458 2.25 9.35 -17.36
C CYS A 458 1.91 10.61 -18.18
N LEU A 459 0.66 10.73 -18.63
CA LEU A 459 0.18 11.91 -19.35
C LEU A 459 0.29 13.19 -18.50
N GLU A 460 -0.11 13.14 -17.23
CA GLU A 460 0.04 14.27 -16.31
C GLU A 460 1.52 14.68 -16.16
N LEU A 461 2.42 13.71 -15.96
CA LEU A 461 3.85 13.94 -15.81
C LEU A 461 4.42 14.65 -17.04
N MET A 462 4.06 14.17 -18.22
CA MET A 462 4.57 14.74 -19.47
C MET A 462 3.98 16.13 -19.74
N LYS A 463 2.75 16.39 -19.31
CA LYS A 463 2.13 17.74 -19.35
C LYS A 463 2.79 18.74 -18.40
N VAL A 464 3.50 18.29 -17.35
CA VAL A 464 4.31 19.18 -16.51
C VAL A 464 5.33 19.93 -17.38
N GLY A 465 5.86 19.32 -18.43
CA GLY A 465 6.88 19.95 -19.29
C GLY A 465 8.20 20.17 -18.56
N ALA A 466 8.54 19.29 -17.60
CA ALA A 466 9.84 19.29 -16.96
C ALA A 466 10.93 18.84 -17.95
N PRO A 467 12.16 19.39 -17.87
CA PRO A 467 13.24 19.01 -18.79
C PRO A 467 13.83 17.64 -18.45
N ILE A 468 13.14 16.57 -18.87
CA ILE A 468 13.56 15.17 -18.68
C ILE A 468 14.52 14.76 -19.79
N LEU A 469 15.68 14.19 -19.43
CA LEU A 469 16.72 13.75 -20.36
C LEU A 469 16.58 12.27 -20.75
N SER A 470 16.20 11.40 -19.80
CA SER A 470 15.97 9.98 -20.02
C SER A 470 14.64 9.53 -19.42
N LEU A 471 13.86 8.74 -20.16
CA LEU A 471 12.61 8.14 -19.70
C LEU A 471 12.66 6.63 -19.92
N THR A 472 12.34 5.87 -18.88
CA THR A 472 12.16 4.41 -18.94
C THR A 472 10.71 4.08 -18.61
N ILE A 473 10.09 3.24 -19.42
CA ILE A 473 8.70 2.80 -19.26
C ILE A 473 8.68 1.26 -19.28
N SER A 474 8.13 0.65 -18.25
CA SER A 474 7.92 -0.80 -18.13
C SER A 474 6.48 -1.08 -17.71
N ASP A 475 5.84 -2.10 -18.30
CA ASP A 475 4.49 -2.57 -17.91
C ASP A 475 3.40 -1.48 -17.99
N VAL A 476 3.57 -0.49 -18.86
CA VAL A 476 2.57 0.56 -19.08
C VAL A 476 1.92 0.39 -20.46
N ALA A 477 0.58 0.52 -20.51
CA ALA A 477 -0.16 0.50 -21.77
C ALA A 477 0.36 1.54 -22.79
N LEU A 478 0.90 1.05 -23.90
CA LEU A 478 1.52 1.87 -24.96
C LEU A 478 0.51 2.74 -25.74
N THR A 479 -0.79 2.48 -25.59
CA THR A 479 -1.86 3.35 -26.10
C THR A 479 -1.69 4.81 -25.67
N LEU A 480 -1.01 5.08 -24.55
CA LEU A 480 -0.72 6.43 -24.06
C LEU A 480 0.08 7.29 -25.04
N PHE A 481 0.90 6.69 -25.92
CA PHE A 481 1.75 7.44 -26.85
C PHE A 481 0.93 8.21 -27.91
N ARG A 482 -0.36 7.88 -28.08
CA ARG A 482 -1.31 8.63 -28.91
C ARG A 482 -1.44 10.08 -28.43
N ASP A 483 -1.50 10.27 -27.10
CA ASP A 483 -1.86 11.53 -26.46
C ASP A 483 -0.68 12.22 -25.77
N LEU A 484 0.50 11.60 -25.75
CA LEU A 484 1.68 12.16 -25.10
C LEU A 484 2.12 13.47 -25.78
N PRO A 485 2.35 14.55 -25.02
CA PRO A 485 2.94 15.77 -25.56
C PRO A 485 4.40 15.52 -25.98
N ALA A 486 4.91 16.35 -26.90
CA ALA A 486 6.32 16.30 -27.27
C ALA A 486 7.19 16.75 -26.08
N CYS A 487 8.33 16.08 -25.89
CA CYS A 487 9.30 16.41 -24.84
C CYS A 487 10.66 16.77 -25.44
N PRO A 488 10.90 18.02 -25.88
CA PRO A 488 12.10 18.40 -26.62
C PRO A 488 13.43 18.16 -25.88
N SER A 489 13.38 18.09 -24.55
CA SER A 489 14.54 17.81 -23.70
C SER A 489 14.94 16.34 -23.69
N LEU A 490 14.03 15.44 -24.07
CA LEU A 490 14.26 14.00 -24.02
C LEU A 490 15.36 13.61 -25.03
N ARG A 491 16.29 12.78 -24.57
CA ARG A 491 17.40 12.25 -25.35
C ARG A 491 17.38 10.74 -25.43
N LYS A 492 16.86 10.08 -24.38
CA LYS A 492 16.73 8.63 -24.32
C LYS A 492 15.34 8.22 -23.88
N LEU A 493 14.72 7.31 -24.62
CA LEU A 493 13.52 6.58 -24.24
C LEU A 493 13.84 5.09 -24.22
N GLN A 494 13.49 4.40 -23.14
CA GLN A 494 13.58 2.95 -23.04
C GLN A 494 12.20 2.39 -22.69
N ILE A 495 11.76 1.39 -23.43
CA ILE A 495 10.49 0.69 -23.22
C ILE A 495 10.82 -0.79 -23.04
N SER A 496 10.36 -1.40 -21.95
CA SER A 496 10.61 -2.80 -21.61
C SER A 496 9.31 -3.53 -21.26
N GLU A 497 9.30 -4.86 -21.42
CA GLU A 497 8.27 -5.76 -20.85
C GLU A 497 6.83 -5.37 -21.23
N VAL A 498 6.57 -5.26 -22.53
CA VAL A 498 5.23 -4.95 -23.03
C VAL A 498 4.73 -6.12 -23.87
N ASP A 499 3.51 -6.57 -23.62
CA ASP A 499 2.72 -7.38 -24.55
C ASP A 499 2.16 -6.45 -25.62
N VAL A 500 2.67 -6.60 -26.86
CA VAL A 500 2.51 -5.55 -27.85
C VAL A 500 1.65 -5.98 -29.03
N ASN A 501 0.62 -5.20 -29.32
CA ASN A 501 -0.03 -5.23 -30.63
C ASN A 501 0.64 -4.20 -31.58
N ASP A 502 0.61 -4.47 -32.88
CA ASP A 502 1.28 -3.64 -33.89
C ASP A 502 0.79 -2.19 -33.93
N GLU A 503 -0.48 -1.96 -33.57
CA GLU A 503 -1.10 -0.64 -33.58
C GLU A 503 -0.46 0.29 -32.54
N ASP A 504 -0.15 -0.23 -31.36
CA ASP A 504 0.43 0.55 -30.26
C ASP A 504 1.92 0.85 -30.49
N LEU A 505 2.67 -0.06 -31.13
CA LEU A 505 4.04 0.24 -31.59
C LEU A 505 4.06 1.38 -32.60
N LEU A 506 3.12 1.38 -33.54
CA LEU A 506 3.01 2.45 -34.53
C LEU A 506 2.82 3.82 -33.85
N GLN A 507 2.09 3.87 -32.74
CA GLN A 507 1.91 5.12 -31.98
C GLN A 507 3.19 5.55 -31.28
N VAL A 508 3.94 4.62 -30.69
CA VAL A 508 5.28 4.91 -30.14
C VAL A 508 6.18 5.51 -31.23
N PHE A 509 6.26 4.89 -32.41
CA PHE A 509 7.13 5.39 -33.48
C PHE A 509 6.67 6.75 -34.02
N LYS A 510 5.37 6.95 -34.20
CA LYS A 510 4.80 8.27 -34.58
C LYS A 510 5.18 9.34 -33.57
N TRP A 511 5.18 9.03 -32.28
CA TRP A 511 5.56 9.96 -31.23
C TRP A 511 7.08 10.23 -31.22
N VAL A 512 7.91 9.19 -31.34
CA VAL A 512 9.38 9.31 -31.43
C VAL A 512 9.80 10.15 -32.65
N ALA A 513 9.13 9.99 -33.80
CA ALA A 513 9.42 10.73 -35.02
C ALA A 513 9.27 12.27 -34.86
N LYS A 514 8.43 12.71 -33.92
CA LYS A 514 8.25 14.14 -33.57
C LYS A 514 9.45 14.71 -32.79
N GLN A 515 10.40 13.87 -32.35
CA GLN A 515 11.52 14.26 -31.49
C GLN A 515 12.87 13.96 -32.16
N PRO A 516 13.51 14.95 -32.80
CA PRO A 516 14.65 14.69 -33.69
C PRO A 516 15.94 14.24 -32.98
N LYS A 517 16.06 14.46 -31.67
CA LYS A 517 17.26 14.12 -30.88
C LYS A 517 17.06 12.92 -29.95
N LEU A 518 15.98 12.17 -30.14
CA LEU A 518 15.58 11.08 -29.26
C LEU A 518 16.15 9.75 -29.74
N ILE A 519 16.86 9.05 -28.85
CA ILE A 519 17.22 7.64 -29.01
C ILE A 519 16.15 6.81 -28.31
N CYS A 520 15.44 5.97 -29.05
CA CYS A 520 14.44 5.05 -28.48
C CYS A 520 14.94 3.60 -28.50
N LEU A 521 14.77 2.92 -27.37
CA LEU A 521 15.07 1.50 -27.16
C LEU A 521 13.77 0.79 -26.80
N VAL A 522 13.42 -0.26 -27.52
CA VAL A 522 12.23 -1.10 -27.21
C VAL A 522 12.67 -2.55 -27.01
N GLN A 523 12.23 -3.15 -25.91
CA GLN A 523 12.43 -4.57 -25.53
C GLN A 523 11.06 -5.24 -25.38
N LEU A 524 10.82 -6.31 -26.12
CA LEU A 524 9.53 -7.01 -26.22
C LEU A 524 9.51 -8.27 -25.35
N SER A 525 8.38 -8.57 -24.68
CA SER A 525 8.23 -9.71 -23.73
C SER A 525 8.20 -11.09 -24.42
N GLU A 526 7.53 -11.22 -25.56
CA GLU A 526 7.24 -12.52 -26.19
C GLU A 526 8.33 -13.05 -27.14
N ILE A 527 9.40 -12.29 -27.41
CA ILE A 527 10.41 -12.71 -28.39
C ILE A 527 11.76 -12.96 -27.71
N ALA A 528 11.94 -14.19 -27.23
CA ALA A 528 13.17 -14.70 -26.62
C ALA A 528 14.47 -14.51 -27.44
N ASN A 529 14.39 -14.00 -28.69
CA ASN A 529 15.52 -13.80 -29.58
C ASN A 529 15.73 -12.37 -30.09
N LEU A 530 14.86 -11.39 -29.82
CA LEU A 530 15.01 -10.00 -30.29
C LEU A 530 15.60 -9.15 -29.16
N THR A 531 16.93 -9.00 -29.10
CA THR A 531 17.61 -8.57 -27.87
C THR A 531 17.79 -7.06 -27.71
N LYS A 532 17.35 -6.20 -28.64
CA LYS A 532 17.24 -4.72 -28.52
C LYS A 532 16.86 -4.12 -29.87
N CYS A 533 15.81 -3.29 -29.95
CA CYS A 533 15.57 -2.41 -31.10
C CYS A 533 16.06 -0.98 -30.78
N LYS A 534 17.09 -0.47 -31.47
CA LYS A 534 17.46 0.97 -31.43
C LYS A 534 16.83 1.70 -32.59
N VAL A 535 16.11 2.77 -32.32
CA VAL A 535 15.56 3.68 -33.33
C VAL A 535 16.39 4.96 -33.35
N PHE A 536 16.97 5.29 -34.50
CA PHE A 536 17.65 6.56 -34.74
C PHE A 536 16.92 7.35 -35.81
N LYS A 537 16.84 8.67 -35.64
CA LYS A 537 16.49 9.61 -36.72
C LYS A 537 17.80 10.20 -37.25
N GLU A 538 18.06 10.08 -38.56
CA GLU A 538 19.27 10.66 -39.16
C GLU A 538 19.12 12.19 -39.34
N GLU A 539 20.24 12.91 -39.45
CA GLU A 539 20.30 14.38 -39.48
C GLU A 539 19.48 15.01 -40.62
N ASP A 540 19.17 14.24 -41.68
CA ASP A 540 18.41 14.68 -42.85
C ASP A 540 16.88 14.64 -42.67
N GLY A 541 16.37 14.24 -41.50
CA GLY A 541 14.99 14.52 -41.08
C GLY A 541 13.92 13.50 -41.46
N ASP A 542 14.19 12.58 -42.41
CA ASP A 542 13.17 11.68 -42.97
C ASP A 542 13.42 10.17 -42.72
N SER A 543 14.64 9.72 -42.38
CA SER A 543 14.93 8.29 -42.21
C SER A 543 14.90 7.80 -40.75
N LEU A 544 14.40 6.58 -40.56
CA LEU A 544 14.33 5.84 -39.30
C LEU A 544 15.21 4.58 -39.41
N SER A 545 16.30 4.55 -38.64
CA SER A 545 17.22 3.40 -38.62
C SER A 545 16.91 2.51 -37.42
N ILE A 546 16.50 1.27 -37.69
CA ILE A 546 16.19 0.27 -36.67
C ILE A 546 17.35 -0.71 -36.59
N TYR A 547 17.89 -0.91 -35.39
CA TYR A 547 18.93 -1.91 -35.15
C TYR A 547 18.36 -3.00 -34.27
N SER A 548 18.35 -4.25 -34.74
CA SER A 548 18.09 -5.44 -33.91
C SER A 548 19.41 -6.10 -33.56
N GLN A 549 19.57 -6.51 -32.31
CA GLN A 549 20.68 -7.38 -31.91
C GLN A 549 20.14 -8.79 -31.67
N LEU A 550 20.74 -9.79 -32.32
CA LEU A 550 20.36 -11.21 -32.20
C LEU A 550 21.64 -12.05 -32.15
N ASN A 551 21.86 -12.80 -31.07
CA ASN A 551 23.02 -13.69 -30.88
C ASN A 551 24.38 -13.03 -31.23
N SER A 552 24.64 -11.82 -30.73
CA SER A 552 25.87 -11.01 -30.97
C SER A 552 25.98 -10.36 -32.36
N GLU A 553 25.06 -10.60 -33.29
CA GLU A 553 25.01 -9.92 -34.59
C GLU A 553 24.07 -8.71 -34.54
N THR A 554 24.48 -7.61 -35.17
CA THR A 554 23.68 -6.38 -35.27
C THR A 554 23.11 -6.28 -36.67
N TYR A 555 21.79 -6.28 -36.78
CA TYR A 555 21.06 -6.10 -38.03
C TYR A 555 20.56 -4.67 -38.09
N GLN A 556 20.84 -3.98 -39.19
CA GLN A 556 20.44 -2.59 -39.42
C GLN A 556 19.47 -2.53 -40.59
N TRP A 557 18.31 -1.91 -40.39
CA TRP A 557 17.36 -1.59 -41.43
C TRP A 557 17.15 -0.09 -41.49
N HIS A 558 17.19 0.46 -42.70
CA HIS A 558 16.88 1.85 -42.96
C HIS A 558 15.48 1.93 -43.56
N PHE A 559 14.59 2.65 -42.88
CA PHE A 559 13.26 2.94 -43.39
C PHE A 559 13.14 4.43 -43.67
N THR A 560 12.50 4.79 -44.77
CA THR A 560 12.20 6.18 -45.16
C THR A 560 11.08 6.81 -44.35
N SER A 561 10.38 6.02 -43.53
CA SER A 561 9.45 6.50 -42.52
C SER A 561 9.10 5.40 -41.51
N ALA A 562 8.62 5.78 -40.33
CA ALA A 562 8.03 4.84 -39.36
C ALA A 562 6.85 4.06 -39.96
N LEU A 563 6.14 4.66 -40.91
CA LEU A 563 5.02 4.02 -41.62
C LEU A 563 5.51 2.89 -42.53
N ASP A 564 6.67 3.06 -43.18
CA ASP A 564 7.25 2.03 -44.05
C ASP A 564 7.77 0.84 -43.23
N PHE A 565 8.28 1.06 -42.01
CA PHE A 565 8.60 -0.03 -41.08
C PHE A 565 7.36 -0.80 -40.65
N CYS A 566 6.30 -0.10 -40.23
CA CYS A 566 5.06 -0.75 -39.80
C CYS A 566 4.37 -1.48 -40.96
N LYS A 567 4.38 -0.93 -42.17
CA LYS A 567 3.94 -1.63 -43.38
C LYS A 567 4.78 -2.85 -43.66
N TYR A 568 6.10 -2.76 -43.57
CA TYR A 568 7.00 -3.90 -43.76
C TYR A 568 6.74 -5.03 -42.74
N GLN A 569 6.51 -4.70 -41.46
CA GLN A 569 6.07 -5.66 -40.44
C GLN A 569 4.71 -6.30 -40.80
N PHE A 570 3.73 -5.48 -41.18
CA PHE A 570 2.37 -5.91 -41.49
C PHE A 570 2.27 -6.77 -42.77
N GLU A 571 3.02 -6.40 -43.81
CA GLU A 571 2.97 -7.03 -45.13
C GLU A 571 3.88 -8.26 -45.24
N ASN A 572 5.03 -8.25 -44.56
CA ASN A 572 6.04 -9.30 -44.75
C ASN A 572 6.28 -10.17 -43.52
N GLY A 573 5.69 -9.83 -42.37
CA GLY A 573 5.88 -10.54 -41.10
C GLY A 573 7.36 -10.71 -40.83
N LEU A 574 8.01 -9.72 -40.20
CA LEU A 574 9.47 -9.67 -40.02
C LEU A 574 10.09 -11.00 -39.52
N MET A 575 9.32 -11.78 -38.75
CA MET A 575 9.63 -13.15 -38.33
C MET A 575 9.83 -14.15 -39.48
N HIS A 576 8.97 -14.13 -40.49
CA HIS A 576 9.07 -15.00 -41.66
C HIS A 576 10.34 -14.71 -42.46
N GLU A 577 10.68 -13.43 -42.66
CA GLU A 577 11.92 -13.05 -43.35
C GLU A 577 13.17 -13.32 -42.51
N MET A 578 13.11 -13.13 -41.18
CA MET A 578 14.21 -13.48 -40.26
C MET A 578 14.46 -14.99 -40.22
N GLU A 579 13.42 -15.82 -40.24
CA GLU A 579 13.54 -17.28 -40.36
C GLU A 579 14.04 -17.71 -41.74
N LEU A 580 13.60 -17.05 -42.81
CA LEU A 580 14.14 -17.23 -44.17
C LEU A 580 15.63 -16.89 -44.25
N ARG A 581 16.07 -15.78 -43.63
CA ARG A 581 17.49 -15.38 -43.56
C ARG A 581 18.32 -16.32 -42.68
N ARG A 582 17.75 -16.82 -41.58
CA ARG A 582 18.36 -17.87 -40.74
C ARG A 582 18.61 -19.16 -41.54
N ARG A 583 17.71 -19.49 -42.47
CA ARG A 583 17.85 -20.66 -43.36
C ARG A 583 18.82 -20.41 -44.53
N THR A 584 18.97 -19.17 -44.99
CA THR A 584 19.69 -18.90 -46.26
C THR A 584 21.14 -18.45 -46.14
N LYS A 585 21.67 -18.07 -44.95
CA LYS A 585 23.10 -17.72 -44.75
C LYS A 585 23.70 -16.86 -45.89
N GLN A 586 23.03 -15.80 -46.34
CA GLN A 586 23.62 -14.85 -47.30
C GLN A 586 23.52 -13.41 -46.80
N PRO A 587 24.65 -12.66 -46.79
CA PRO A 587 24.64 -11.23 -46.55
C PRO A 587 24.49 -10.47 -47.87
N ASN A 588 23.62 -9.45 -47.85
CA ASN A 588 23.55 -8.29 -48.75
C ASN A 588 23.21 -8.51 -50.24
N LEU A 589 22.00 -8.11 -50.65
CA LEU A 589 21.69 -7.09 -51.68
C LEU A 589 20.20 -7.20 -52.04
N ILE A 590 19.41 -6.13 -51.86
CA ILE A 590 18.32 -5.85 -52.79
C ILE A 590 18.45 -4.38 -53.19
N SER A 591 19.00 -4.18 -54.39
CA SER A 591 18.89 -2.97 -55.17
C SER A 591 17.50 -2.91 -55.83
N GLU A 592 16.93 -1.72 -55.87
CA GLU A 592 15.96 -1.21 -56.86
C GLU A 592 15.27 -2.23 -57.79
N LYS A 593 13.96 -2.40 -57.60
CA LYS A 593 12.90 -2.26 -58.62
C LYS A 593 11.61 -2.87 -58.09
N TYR A 594 10.57 -2.05 -57.95
CA TYR A 594 9.22 -2.25 -58.50
C TYR A 594 8.27 -1.24 -57.84
N LEU A 595 8.20 -0.06 -58.45
CA LEU A 595 7.04 0.81 -58.40
C LEU A 595 6.79 1.20 -59.85
N ASP A 596 5.74 0.66 -60.45
CA ASP A 596 4.90 1.44 -61.33
C ASP A 596 3.52 0.81 -61.49
N ALA A 597 2.53 1.69 -61.44
CA ALA A 597 1.10 1.41 -61.34
C ALA A 597 0.43 1.24 -62.71
N ASN A 598 -0.78 0.65 -62.67
CA ASN A 598 -1.85 0.67 -63.66
C ASN A 598 -1.70 -0.20 -64.93
N CYS A 599 -2.48 -1.29 -64.98
CA CYS A 599 -3.39 -1.61 -66.10
C CYS A 599 -4.29 -2.82 -65.74
N ILE A 600 -5.61 -2.63 -65.85
CA ILE A 600 -6.69 -3.62 -65.99
C ILE A 600 -7.27 -3.35 -67.41
N PRO A 601 -7.97 -4.25 -68.17
CA PRO A 601 -8.35 -5.66 -68.00
C PRO A 601 -8.08 -6.58 -69.23
N HIS A 602 -8.39 -7.88 -69.08
CA HIS A 602 -9.23 -8.74 -69.95
C HIS A 602 -8.69 -10.12 -70.42
N THR A 603 -9.55 -11.10 -70.13
CA THR A 603 -9.99 -12.28 -70.92
C THR A 603 -9.19 -13.60 -70.96
N ASN A 604 -9.82 -14.58 -70.29
CA ASN A 604 -10.32 -15.88 -70.78
C ASN A 604 -9.38 -17.08 -71.02
N CYS A 605 -9.80 -18.18 -70.36
CA CYS A 605 -9.78 -19.60 -70.78
C CYS A 605 -8.38 -20.25 -70.93
N ASP A 606 -8.06 -21.42 -70.38
CA ASP A 606 -8.84 -22.66 -70.29
C ASP A 606 -8.41 -23.55 -69.10
N ASP A 607 -9.28 -24.51 -68.83
CA ASP A 607 -9.41 -25.49 -67.75
C ASP A 607 -8.19 -26.38 -67.41
N SER A 608 -8.06 -26.75 -66.12
CA SER A 608 -8.44 -28.08 -65.61
C SER A 608 -7.73 -28.45 -64.29
N PHE A 609 -8.50 -28.72 -63.23
CA PHE A 609 -8.58 -30.02 -62.51
C PHE A 609 -9.15 -29.88 -61.07
N VAL A 610 -10.39 -30.36 -60.94
CA VAL A 610 -10.99 -31.18 -59.85
C VAL A 610 -11.18 -30.57 -58.45
N VAL A 611 -12.46 -30.34 -58.15
CA VAL A 611 -13.11 -30.23 -56.82
C VAL A 611 -13.77 -31.58 -56.49
N PRO A 612 -13.86 -31.96 -55.21
CA PRO A 612 -15.03 -32.68 -54.71
C PRO A 612 -15.93 -31.78 -53.84
N GLU A 613 -17.23 -31.81 -54.17
CA GLU A 613 -18.41 -31.26 -53.45
C GLU A 613 -18.51 -31.79 -52.00
N ILE A 614 -18.80 -30.94 -50.99
CA ILE A 614 -20.12 -30.51 -50.46
C ILE A 614 -20.99 -31.67 -49.95
N VAL A 615 -21.38 -31.62 -48.66
CA VAL A 615 -22.79 -31.69 -48.21
C VAL A 615 -22.98 -30.77 -46.99
N LEU A 616 -23.96 -29.86 -47.13
CA LEU A 616 -24.63 -29.02 -46.14
C LEU A 616 -25.80 -29.79 -45.48
N GLU A 617 -26.26 -29.33 -44.32
CA GLU A 617 -27.68 -29.26 -43.93
C GLU A 617 -27.73 -28.32 -42.69
N ASP A 618 -28.29 -27.10 -42.77
CA ASP A 618 -29.72 -26.68 -42.85
C ASP A 618 -30.36 -26.60 -41.43
N LEU A 619 -31.23 -25.66 -41.03
CA LEU A 619 -31.91 -24.48 -41.61
C LEU A 619 -32.52 -23.64 -40.45
N ASP A 620 -32.58 -22.32 -40.67
CA ASP A 620 -33.66 -21.33 -40.45
C ASP A 620 -34.50 -21.19 -39.16
N GLY A 621 -34.75 -19.91 -38.84
CA GLY A 621 -36.03 -19.47 -38.24
C GLY A 621 -35.99 -18.13 -37.50
N GLU A 622 -36.26 -17.02 -38.20
CA GLU A 622 -36.58 -15.68 -37.66
C GLU A 622 -37.88 -15.67 -36.80
N TYR A 623 -38.06 -14.66 -35.93
CA TYR A 623 -39.18 -13.68 -35.95
C TYR A 623 -39.24 -12.77 -34.69
N GLU A 624 -39.98 -11.67 -34.86
CA GLU A 624 -39.97 -10.33 -34.26
C GLU A 624 -40.58 -10.12 -32.84
N GLU A 625 -40.40 -8.88 -32.35
CA GLU A 625 -41.04 -8.22 -31.20
C GLU A 625 -42.58 -8.26 -31.22
N GLU A 626 -43.20 -8.39 -30.03
CA GLU A 626 -44.36 -7.58 -29.64
C GLU A 626 -44.60 -7.62 -28.11
N ALA A 627 -44.97 -6.48 -27.55
CA ALA A 627 -45.31 -6.27 -26.16
C ALA A 627 -46.79 -6.60 -25.88
N GLN A 628 -47.10 -7.21 -24.73
CA GLN A 628 -48.35 -6.97 -24.02
C GLN A 628 -48.30 -7.42 -22.55
N GLU A 629 -48.83 -6.52 -21.70
CA GLU A 629 -49.10 -6.68 -20.28
C GLU A 629 -50.06 -7.84 -19.98
N THR A 630 -49.78 -8.62 -18.93
CA THR A 630 -50.79 -9.08 -17.95
C THR A 630 -50.09 -9.47 -16.67
N GLY A 631 -50.57 -8.96 -15.53
CA GLY A 631 -50.01 -9.21 -14.21
C GLY A 631 -50.29 -10.61 -13.66
N ASN A 632 -49.47 -11.00 -12.68
CA ASN A 632 -49.97 -11.53 -11.43
C ASN A 632 -48.91 -11.39 -10.33
N GLU A 633 -49.38 -10.87 -9.20
CA GLU A 633 -48.71 -10.78 -7.92
C GLU A 633 -48.36 -12.17 -7.36
N THR A 634 -47.52 -12.18 -6.31
CA THR A 634 -47.24 -13.25 -5.35
C THR A 634 -46.22 -14.33 -5.72
N GLN A 635 -44.94 -14.09 -5.40
CA GLN A 635 -44.03 -15.11 -4.80
C GLN A 635 -42.67 -14.49 -4.41
N TRP A 636 -42.63 -13.67 -3.36
CA TRP A 636 -41.40 -13.27 -2.67
C TRP A 636 -41.72 -13.07 -1.18
N THR A 637 -42.15 -14.14 -0.50
CA THR A 637 -42.43 -14.13 0.96
C THR A 637 -42.13 -15.47 1.66
N GLU A 638 -41.20 -16.31 1.15
CA GLU A 638 -40.86 -17.56 1.84
C GLU A 638 -39.44 -17.64 2.46
N ASP A 639 -38.58 -16.64 2.29
CA ASP A 639 -37.27 -16.61 2.97
C ASP A 639 -37.23 -15.75 4.24
N HIS A 640 -38.36 -15.17 4.65
CA HIS A 640 -38.43 -14.29 5.83
C HIS A 640 -39.08 -14.92 7.07
N GLU A 641 -39.76 -16.08 6.96
CA GLU A 641 -40.31 -16.82 8.11
C GLU A 641 -39.38 -17.95 8.60
N SER A 642 -38.45 -18.41 7.78
CA SER A 642 -37.44 -19.43 8.13
C SER A 642 -36.40 -18.94 9.14
N LEU A 643 -36.18 -17.62 9.23
CA LEU A 643 -35.23 -16.99 10.16
C LEU A 643 -35.85 -16.60 11.52
N LEU A 644 -37.18 -16.43 11.57
CA LEU A 644 -37.92 -16.16 12.81
C LEU A 644 -38.34 -17.44 13.55
N ALA A 645 -38.54 -18.56 12.85
CA ALA A 645 -38.77 -19.87 13.45
C ALA A 645 -37.52 -20.44 14.15
N ALA A 646 -36.32 -20.08 13.71
CA ALA A 646 -35.06 -20.49 14.34
C ALA A 646 -34.77 -19.74 15.66
N GLN A 647 -35.35 -18.54 15.86
CA GLN A 647 -35.19 -17.76 17.10
C GLN A 647 -36.18 -18.15 18.21
N GLN A 648 -37.26 -18.87 17.93
CA GLN A 648 -38.23 -19.30 18.95
C GLN A 648 -38.04 -20.75 19.45
N SER A 649 -37.15 -21.54 18.83
CA SER A 649 -36.85 -22.92 19.27
C SER A 649 -35.71 -23.05 20.30
N LEU A 650 -35.04 -21.96 20.68
CA LEU A 650 -33.89 -22.00 21.60
C LEU A 650 -34.24 -21.76 23.09
N HIS A 651 -35.53 -21.61 23.42
CA HIS A 651 -35.97 -21.32 24.80
C HIS A 651 -36.49 -22.52 25.62
N ALA A 652 -36.31 -23.76 25.16
CA ALA A 652 -36.70 -24.94 25.94
C ALA A 652 -35.58 -26.00 26.01
N GLY A 653 -34.72 -25.90 27.03
CA GLY A 653 -34.00 -27.07 27.55
C GLY A 653 -32.53 -26.90 27.90
N LYS A 654 -32.29 -26.67 29.20
CA LYS A 654 -31.10 -27.05 30.02
C LYS A 654 -29.78 -26.26 29.87
N VAL A 655 -29.65 -25.31 30.79
CA VAL A 655 -28.48 -24.95 31.64
C VAL A 655 -27.08 -25.12 31.03
N ARG A 656 -26.42 -23.99 30.73
CA ARG A 656 -24.96 -23.77 30.75
C ARG A 656 -24.63 -22.27 30.89
N PRO A 657 -23.45 -21.91 31.42
CA PRO A 657 -23.21 -20.62 32.08
C PRO A 657 -23.08 -19.45 31.10
N SER A 658 -23.66 -18.32 31.50
CA SER A 658 -23.61 -17.04 30.82
C SER A 658 -22.21 -16.43 30.86
N PHE A 659 -21.53 -16.37 29.72
CA PHE A 659 -20.41 -15.44 29.53
C PHE A 659 -20.97 -14.11 29.04
N HIS A 660 -20.97 -13.11 29.92
CA HIS A 660 -21.20 -11.72 29.54
C HIS A 660 -19.91 -11.14 28.95
N PHE A 661 -19.93 -10.79 27.67
CA PHE A 661 -18.91 -9.95 27.06
C PHE A 661 -19.11 -8.51 27.52
N VAL A 662 -18.15 -8.00 28.29
CA VAL A 662 -17.95 -6.56 28.46
C VAL A 662 -17.12 -6.09 27.27
N THR A 663 -17.76 -5.51 26.27
CA THR A 663 -17.08 -4.73 25.24
C THR A 663 -16.70 -3.38 25.85
N CYS A 664 -15.42 -3.19 26.20
CA CYS A 664 -14.90 -1.84 26.47
C CYS A 664 -14.70 -1.12 25.13
N GLY A 665 -15.40 0.00 24.95
CA GLY A 665 -15.35 0.87 23.77
C GLY A 665 -14.12 1.78 23.71
#